data_AF-A0A0A2L8G8-F1
#
_entry.id   AF-A0A0A2L8G8-F1
#
_cell.length_a   1.000
_cell.length_b   1.000
_cell.length_c   1.000
_cell.angle_alpha   90.00
_cell.angle_beta   90.00
_cell.angle_gamma   90.00
#
_symmetry.space_group_name_H-M   'P 1'
#
loop_
_entity.id
_entity.type
_entity.pdbx_description
1 polymer ?
#
loop_
_entity_poly.entity_id
_entity_poly.type
_entity_poly.pdbx_seq_one_letter_code
_entity_poly.pdbx_strand_id
1 'polypeptide(L)'
;MLPEFLESSYARYKADTNAFATWLLETANQCGYQPPGLAAAIPTVKKGKHKSKHDVSDADPPHYNATTKDLQKLAEAVANSARTVPKSVLTIAKRAIKLRKAVTFWFLGRGDSANNKRHAHFITVLEQICDSLEWKTNQPSKPDTKQPPPTSETESDGTNGDRFLNKFAVLTLEEPQETTQTQPAPAESKKIVKVNVVEEEESETADLFLGQLFFKTLCLLQDLDNMRTFISITWSEYRDKKIDLMNAAVVTDSALKLARDLVQEVEADWRTSLTGRTDDVQTIVFNLAVYTRGISAAPSIEVGLPYNKNMADVAEWCYVPTKVLLESFAAVLQVDHMPVFKKGYFGTYNPKADRERMSLGQKFNEDKIILLSILPEFCMVDAFKMQIAAEDSITRGLAEFAKTKKATMWLCFASQIFLDVHHIMRHSTLGAFGDLRMSGLRIQKTIDDYFQLSKTHPQPKFWPKEGDEEIRNIGSTVKSWIIQDPFQEIRVHSQLDKTDSTPEKHALLSQHAILCGLILFNINMRMQLAGQQLVTQWYDIQQLAFLHNLVINSPAHKDLRWPDMDAFLKIHGESHIFVGSRPKNAKDSLNRLELATGISSAANFARDSRSRRFHKPDGKNPRVLKPTTAVANLFFAQYVGGPGEDAGIGNIERILDELSQKSNLEPSSKELQKSNPELLITRKWSNTHNIDTLQLLAFLKTKLFEEEPVILYNYFGMHKRSVELLRLIRDKEHQKFVQYFTSGYMPDESFISNIVILIHHVAEGSAQSARAMGLAPGGVEVASRIVTSTGDVMRKYLEKNGDVACKELRVFCKNKEPIQDDVAYDNGKSDKLVYSWLSLEDVLGHKGMASLMTGIPIA
;
A
#
# COMPACT_ATOMS: atom_id res chain seq x y z
N MET A 1 -10.00 9.88 12.92
CA MET A 1 -8.98 9.80 13.98
C MET A 1 -8.00 8.72 13.57
N LEU A 2 -6.70 8.92 13.81
CA LEU A 2 -5.70 7.90 13.50
C LEU A 2 -6.04 6.60 14.23
N PRO A 3 -5.82 5.43 13.60
CA PRO A 3 -5.87 4.15 14.30
C PRO A 3 -4.97 4.16 15.54
N GLU A 4 -5.39 3.52 16.63
CA GLU A 4 -4.68 3.56 17.93
C GLU A 4 -3.24 3.03 17.85
N PHE A 5 -2.98 2.10 16.91
CA PHE A 5 -1.67 1.51 16.68
C PHE A 5 -0.68 2.45 15.94
N LEU A 6 -1.15 3.60 15.45
CA LEU A 6 -0.31 4.62 14.79
C LEU A 6 -0.03 5.79 15.74
N GLU A 7 1.26 6.06 15.96
CA GLU A 7 1.69 7.20 16.76
C GLU A 7 2.11 8.39 15.88
N SER A 8 1.58 9.58 16.19
CA SER A 8 2.13 10.83 15.67
C SER A 8 3.49 11.13 16.28
N SER A 9 4.33 11.95 15.64
CA SER A 9 5.63 12.33 16.21
C SER A 9 5.47 13.02 17.57
N TYR A 10 4.39 13.77 17.77
CA TYR A 10 4.09 14.40 19.05
C TYR A 10 3.70 13.38 20.13
N ALA A 11 2.86 12.39 19.80
CA ALA A 11 2.49 11.33 20.74
C ALA A 11 3.72 10.50 21.15
N ARG A 12 4.56 10.14 20.18
CA ARG A 12 5.82 9.44 20.43
C ARG A 12 6.79 10.26 21.26
N TYR A 13 6.93 11.56 20.97
CA TYR A 13 7.74 12.47 21.79
C TYR A 13 7.28 12.48 23.25
N LYS A 14 5.97 12.55 23.49
CA LYS A 14 5.42 12.50 24.85
C LYS A 14 5.67 11.15 25.51
N ALA A 15 5.50 10.04 24.78
CA ALA A 15 5.80 8.70 25.29
C ALA A 15 7.28 8.56 25.67
N ASP A 16 8.20 8.99 24.80
CA ASP A 16 9.64 8.97 25.03
C ASP A 16 10.06 9.81 26.24
N THR A 17 9.54 11.04 26.30
CA THR A 17 9.84 11.98 27.39
C THR A 17 9.31 11.44 28.72
N ASN A 18 8.10 10.86 28.73
CA ASN A 18 7.51 10.27 29.94
C ASN A 18 8.23 8.99 30.35
N ALA A 19 8.60 8.12 29.41
CA ALA A 19 9.37 6.90 29.69
C ALA A 19 10.74 7.23 30.28
N PHE A 20 11.44 8.22 29.70
CA PHE A 20 12.71 8.72 30.23
C PHE A 20 12.55 9.32 31.63
N ALA A 21 11.53 10.15 31.84
CA ALA A 21 11.26 10.78 33.13
C ALA A 21 10.86 9.76 34.22
N THR A 22 10.03 8.76 33.87
CA THR A 22 9.68 7.65 34.77
C THR A 22 10.91 6.82 35.12
N TRP A 23 11.76 6.47 34.15
CA TRP A 23 13.00 5.75 34.43
C TRP A 23 13.94 6.56 35.33
N LEU A 24 14.09 7.86 35.07
CA LEU A 24 14.90 8.77 35.91
C LEU A 24 14.38 8.80 37.34
N LEU A 25 13.06 8.92 37.51
CA LEU A 25 12.44 8.97 38.83
C LEU A 25 12.59 7.65 39.59
N GLU A 26 12.32 6.52 38.94
CA GLU A 26 12.46 5.20 39.55
C GLU A 26 13.91 4.91 39.93
N THR A 27 14.86 5.29 39.07
CA THR A 27 16.28 5.08 39.32
C THR A 27 16.79 6.01 40.41
N ALA A 28 16.40 7.28 40.42
CA ALA A 28 16.75 8.23 41.48
C ALA A 28 16.21 7.77 42.85
N ASN A 29 14.95 7.29 42.89
CA ASN A 29 14.35 6.70 44.10
C ASN A 29 15.16 5.48 44.58
N GLN A 30 15.61 4.62 43.66
CA GLN A 30 16.47 3.48 43.98
C GLN A 30 17.88 3.90 44.46
N CYS A 31 18.31 5.11 44.13
CA CYS A 31 19.57 5.70 44.58
C CYS A 31 19.43 6.51 45.88
N GLY A 32 18.24 6.50 46.50
CA GLY A 32 17.98 7.15 47.79
C GLY A 32 17.55 8.62 47.68
N TYR A 33 17.32 9.14 46.47
CA TYR A 33 16.80 10.49 46.27
C TYR A 33 15.30 10.44 46.00
N GLN A 34 14.50 10.94 46.95
CA GLN A 34 13.06 11.17 46.76
C GLN A 34 12.80 12.67 46.54
N PRO A 35 12.14 13.08 45.45
CA PRO A 35 11.83 14.48 45.23
C PRO A 35 10.82 15.01 46.26
N PRO A 36 10.86 16.33 46.60
CA PRO A 36 10.05 16.93 47.66
C PRO A 36 8.52 16.80 47.51
N GLY A 37 8.01 16.42 46.33
CA GLY A 37 6.57 16.22 46.06
C GLY A 37 6.07 14.77 46.22
N LEU A 38 6.95 13.76 46.19
CA LEU A 38 6.52 12.36 46.27
C LEU A 38 6.04 11.96 47.68
N ALA A 39 6.63 12.58 48.71
CA ALA A 39 6.27 12.34 50.10
C ALA A 39 4.85 12.83 50.46
N ALA A 40 4.27 13.76 49.69
CA ALA A 40 2.91 14.25 49.87
C ALA A 40 1.85 13.38 49.17
N ALA A 41 2.23 12.60 48.15
CA ALA A 41 1.33 11.76 47.35
C ALA A 41 1.12 10.34 47.95
N ILE A 42 1.93 9.94 48.94
CA ILE A 42 1.76 8.68 49.67
C ILE A 42 1.04 8.99 50.99
N PRO A 43 -0.20 8.53 51.21
CA PRO A 43 -0.86 8.73 52.50
C PRO A 43 -0.05 7.99 53.58
N THR A 44 0.47 8.73 54.55
CA THR A 44 1.13 8.17 55.73
C THR A 44 0.15 7.30 56.51
N VAL A 45 0.41 5.99 56.57
CA VAL A 45 -0.38 5.03 57.37
C VAL A 45 -0.21 5.34 58.86
N LYS A 46 -1.18 6.03 59.46
CA LYS A 46 -1.32 6.10 60.92
C LYS A 46 -1.88 4.76 61.41
N LYS A 47 -1.11 4.07 62.26
CA LYS A 47 -1.54 2.87 63.00
C LYS A 47 -2.76 3.19 63.87
N GLY A 48 -3.95 2.78 63.41
CA GLY A 48 -5.17 2.73 64.21
C GLY A 48 -5.86 1.38 64.00
N LYS A 49 -5.96 0.57 65.07
CA LYS A 49 -6.74 -0.67 65.09
C LYS A 49 -8.23 -0.33 64.91
N HIS A 50 -8.91 -0.90 63.91
CA HIS A 50 -10.15 -1.67 64.07
C HIS A 50 -10.65 -2.23 62.71
N LYS A 51 -11.22 -3.43 62.77
CA LYS A 51 -11.67 -4.29 61.67
C LYS A 51 -12.92 -3.74 60.94
N SER A 52 -12.93 -3.80 59.61
CA SER A 52 -14.04 -4.37 58.82
C SER A 52 -13.61 -4.60 57.35
N LYS A 53 -14.14 -5.67 56.75
CA LYS A 53 -13.95 -6.10 55.35
C LYS A 53 -14.90 -5.32 54.44
N HIS A 54 -14.43 -4.76 53.33
CA HIS A 54 -14.95 -4.91 51.96
C HIS A 54 -14.28 -3.92 50.96
N ASP A 55 -14.17 -4.37 49.71
CA ASP A 55 -13.84 -3.70 48.44
C ASP A 55 -12.41 -3.24 48.14
N VAL A 56 -11.75 -4.05 47.29
CA VAL A 56 -10.57 -3.67 46.48
C VAL A 56 -11.10 -2.89 45.26
N SER A 57 -11.15 -1.58 45.40
CA SER A 57 -11.23 -0.67 44.24
C SER A 57 -9.82 -0.50 43.69
N ASP A 58 -9.66 -0.79 42.39
CA ASP A 58 -8.46 -0.45 41.61
C ASP A 58 -8.22 1.05 41.75
N ALA A 59 -7.17 1.43 42.48
CA ALA A 59 -6.79 2.82 42.66
C ALA A 59 -5.76 3.19 41.60
N ASP A 60 -6.08 4.19 40.76
CA ASP A 60 -5.19 4.75 39.75
C ASP A 60 -3.77 5.02 40.32
N PRO A 61 -2.70 4.68 39.58
CA PRO A 61 -1.34 4.94 40.03
C PRO A 61 -1.12 6.45 40.24
N PRO A 62 -0.41 6.87 41.31
CA PRO A 62 -0.20 8.28 41.60
C PRO A 62 0.57 8.96 40.46
N HIS A 63 0.07 10.12 40.01
CA HIS A 63 0.70 10.96 38.99
C HIS A 63 1.71 11.92 39.62
N TYR A 64 2.94 11.94 39.11
CA TYR A 64 3.96 12.93 39.52
C TYR A 64 4.25 13.88 38.35
N ASN A 65 4.05 15.18 38.57
CA ASN A 65 4.42 16.22 37.60
C ASN A 65 5.87 16.66 37.89
N ALA A 66 6.79 16.36 36.98
CA ALA A 66 8.21 16.71 37.13
C ALA A 66 8.53 17.98 36.33
N THR A 67 9.16 18.98 36.96
CA THR A 67 9.68 20.14 36.23
C THR A 67 11.05 19.85 35.61
N THR A 68 11.53 20.71 34.71
CA THR A 68 12.89 20.61 34.14
C THR A 68 13.98 20.66 35.21
N LYS A 69 13.80 21.49 36.25
CA LYS A 69 14.70 21.55 37.40
C LYS A 69 14.64 20.26 38.22
N ASP A 70 13.47 19.64 38.35
CA ASP A 70 13.33 18.34 39.00
C ASP A 70 14.03 17.24 38.20
N LEU A 71 13.89 17.23 36.86
CA LEU A 71 14.59 16.28 35.99
C LEU A 71 16.11 16.39 36.10
N GLN A 72 16.65 17.61 36.19
CA GLN A 72 18.08 17.83 36.37
C GLN A 72 18.56 17.28 37.72
N LYS A 73 17.83 17.54 38.81
CA LYS A 73 18.16 17.00 40.15
C LYS A 73 18.06 15.47 40.21
N LEU A 74 17.06 14.89 39.54
CA LEU A 74 16.92 13.44 39.41
C LEU A 74 18.09 12.85 38.63
N ALA A 75 18.48 13.47 37.52
CA ALA A 75 19.64 13.06 36.73
C ALA A 75 20.95 13.18 37.51
N GLU A 76 21.16 14.24 38.28
CA GLU A 76 22.31 14.41 39.17
C GLU A 76 22.37 13.32 40.24
N ALA A 77 21.23 12.97 40.85
CA ALA A 77 21.15 11.88 41.84
C ALA A 77 21.51 10.52 41.21
N VAL A 78 21.06 10.25 39.99
CA VAL A 78 21.40 9.02 39.24
C VAL A 78 22.86 9.03 38.79
N ALA A 79 23.37 10.15 38.27
CA ALA A 79 24.75 10.29 37.80
C ALA A 79 25.78 10.21 38.94
N ASN A 80 25.39 10.56 40.17
CA ASN A 80 26.20 10.39 41.38
C ASN A 80 26.15 8.97 41.96
N SER A 81 25.30 8.08 41.41
CA SER A 81 25.24 6.67 41.77
C SER A 81 26.15 5.83 40.86
N ALA A 82 26.63 4.68 41.33
CA ALA A 82 27.48 3.77 40.53
C ALA A 82 26.69 2.93 39.48
N ARG A 83 25.47 3.32 39.13
CA ARG A 83 24.59 2.53 38.25
C ARG A 83 24.81 2.85 36.78
N THR A 84 24.94 1.81 35.97
CA THR A 84 25.07 1.91 34.50
C THR A 84 23.72 2.24 33.87
N VAL A 85 23.71 3.28 33.03
CA VAL A 85 22.49 3.69 32.29
C VAL A 85 22.29 2.75 31.09
N PRO A 86 21.10 2.15 30.92
CA PRO A 86 20.81 1.33 29.74
C PRO A 86 20.90 2.15 28.45
N LYS A 87 21.53 1.58 27.41
CA LYS A 87 21.64 2.24 26.09
C LYS A 87 20.27 2.58 25.49
N SER A 88 19.26 1.73 25.71
CA SER A 88 17.89 1.96 25.24
C SER A 88 17.28 3.24 25.79
N VAL A 89 17.52 3.55 27.07
CA VAL A 89 17.01 4.78 27.73
C VAL A 89 17.67 6.04 27.16
N LEU A 90 18.99 5.98 26.92
CA LEU A 90 19.72 7.07 26.28
C LEU A 90 19.27 7.29 24.83
N THR A 91 18.99 6.21 24.09
CA THR A 91 18.44 6.32 22.74
C THR A 91 17.06 6.99 22.74
N ILE A 92 16.17 6.64 23.66
CA ILE A 92 14.85 7.27 23.81
C ILE A 92 14.99 8.77 24.07
N ALA A 93 15.87 9.16 25.00
CA ALA A 93 16.11 10.57 25.31
C ALA A 93 16.72 11.33 24.12
N LYS A 94 17.72 10.74 23.44
CA LYS A 94 18.35 11.31 22.24
C LYS A 94 17.35 11.48 21.09
N ARG A 95 16.42 10.54 20.93
CA ARG A 95 15.35 10.62 19.92
C ARG A 95 14.42 11.80 20.19
N ALA A 96 13.96 11.97 21.42
CA ALA A 96 13.13 13.12 21.82
C ALA A 96 13.85 14.47 21.61
N ILE A 97 15.14 14.54 21.96
CA ILE A 97 15.99 15.72 21.73
C ILE A 97 16.14 16.01 20.24
N LYS A 98 16.40 14.97 19.42
CA LYS A 98 16.58 15.11 17.96
C LYS A 98 15.33 15.70 17.30
N LEU A 99 14.14 15.18 17.63
CA LEU A 99 12.89 15.72 17.11
C LEU A 99 12.70 17.17 17.52
N ARG A 100 12.89 17.48 18.81
CA ARG A 100 12.73 18.85 19.32
C ARG A 100 13.71 19.82 18.64
N LYS A 101 14.96 19.41 18.38
CA LYS A 101 15.92 20.20 17.60
C LYS A 101 15.46 20.43 16.18
N ALA A 102 15.04 19.38 15.49
CA ALA A 102 14.64 19.44 14.09
C ALA A 102 13.49 20.46 13.89
N VAL A 103 12.41 20.33 14.66
CA VAL A 103 11.24 21.22 14.53
C VAL A 103 11.53 22.65 14.98
N THR A 104 12.40 22.84 15.98
CA THR A 104 12.76 24.17 16.48
C THR A 104 13.69 24.91 15.51
N PHE A 105 14.61 24.19 14.86
CA PHE A 105 15.54 24.76 13.87
C PHE A 105 14.80 25.39 12.68
N TRP A 106 13.83 24.67 12.13
CA TRP A 106 12.99 25.15 11.02
C TRP A 106 12.21 26.40 11.39
N PHE A 107 11.65 26.44 12.59
CA PHE A 107 10.87 27.59 13.04
C PHE A 107 11.73 28.84 13.28
N LEU A 108 12.85 28.70 14.00
CA LEU A 108 13.64 29.83 14.49
C LEU A 108 14.64 30.41 13.48
N GLY A 109 15.01 29.65 12.44
CA GLY A 109 16.10 30.06 11.54
C GLY A 109 17.45 30.21 12.27
N ARG A 110 18.48 30.75 11.58
CA ARG A 110 19.81 31.00 12.19
C ARG A 110 19.87 32.23 13.12
N GLY A 111 18.76 32.66 13.72
CA GLY A 111 18.68 33.89 14.52
C GLY A 111 18.78 33.69 16.03
N ASP A 112 19.22 34.71 16.76
CA ASP A 112 19.34 34.77 18.23
C ASP A 112 18.22 35.63 18.87
N SER A 113 16.94 35.21 18.76
CA SER A 113 15.83 35.92 19.42
C SER A 113 15.68 35.54 20.90
N ALA A 114 15.04 36.39 21.72
CA ALA A 114 14.84 36.12 23.15
C ALA A 114 13.94 34.89 23.44
N ASN A 115 12.95 34.60 22.58
CA ASN A 115 12.16 33.37 22.67
C ASN A 115 12.97 32.12 22.28
N ASN A 116 14.01 32.28 21.44
CA ASN A 116 14.93 31.19 21.08
C ASN A 116 15.66 30.70 22.32
N LYS A 117 15.95 31.60 23.27
CA LYS A 117 16.64 31.26 24.53
C LYS A 117 15.85 30.27 25.37
N ARG A 118 14.52 30.29 25.36
CA ARG A 118 13.69 29.39 26.20
C ARG A 118 13.65 27.95 25.66
N HIS A 119 13.38 27.79 24.36
CA HIS A 119 13.40 26.48 23.72
C HIS A 119 14.83 25.92 23.62
N ALA A 120 15.82 26.77 23.31
CA ALA A 120 17.22 26.37 23.36
C ALA A 120 17.65 25.98 24.77
N HIS A 121 17.20 26.68 25.81
CA HIS A 121 17.49 26.33 27.21
C HIS A 121 16.92 24.95 27.57
N PHE A 122 15.66 24.66 27.23
CA PHE A 122 15.08 23.33 27.47
C PHE A 122 15.85 22.21 26.75
N ILE A 123 16.17 22.40 25.45
CA ILE A 123 16.97 21.44 24.67
C ILE A 123 18.35 21.25 25.31
N THR A 124 19.02 22.35 25.66
CA THR A 124 20.36 22.34 26.28
C THR A 124 20.35 21.62 27.62
N VAL A 125 19.31 21.80 28.45
CA VAL A 125 19.16 21.11 29.74
C VAL A 125 19.02 19.60 29.53
N LEU A 126 18.20 19.15 28.57
CA LEU A 126 18.07 17.71 28.28
C LEU A 126 19.35 17.10 27.71
N GLU A 127 20.10 17.85 26.89
CA GLU A 127 21.41 17.43 26.41
C GLU A 127 22.43 17.31 27.53
N GLN A 128 22.51 18.31 28.41
CA GLN A 128 23.37 18.27 29.59
C GLN A 128 23.04 17.08 30.51
N ILE A 129 21.75 16.75 30.65
CA ILE A 129 21.31 15.56 31.37
C ILE A 129 21.83 14.28 30.68
N CYS A 130 21.67 14.15 29.36
CA CYS A 130 22.15 12.97 28.62
C CYS A 130 23.68 12.86 28.67
N ASP A 131 24.40 13.96 28.47
CA ASP A 131 25.86 14.00 28.49
C ASP A 131 26.41 13.65 29.89
N SER A 132 25.75 14.12 30.96
CA SER A 132 26.13 13.78 32.34
C SER A 132 25.96 12.29 32.63
N LEU A 133 24.92 11.67 32.07
CA LEU A 133 24.65 10.24 32.17
C LEU A 133 25.60 9.39 31.29
N GLU A 134 26.00 9.87 30.10
CA GLU A 134 26.93 9.19 29.20
C GLU A 134 28.40 9.28 29.64
N TRP A 135 28.85 10.46 30.05
CA TRP A 135 30.25 10.73 30.43
C TRP A 135 30.72 9.82 31.57
N LYS A 136 29.86 9.57 32.56
CA LYS A 136 30.19 8.73 33.72
C LYS A 136 30.07 7.22 33.44
N THR A 137 29.39 6.84 32.35
CA THR A 137 29.29 5.45 31.89
C THR A 137 30.55 4.99 31.13
N ASN A 138 31.31 5.93 30.57
CA ASN A 138 32.52 5.67 29.77
C ASN A 138 33.84 5.88 30.55
N GLN A 139 33.85 5.84 31.89
CA GLN A 139 35.12 5.83 32.62
C GLN A 139 35.93 4.57 32.27
N PRO A 140 37.19 4.71 31.83
CA PRO A 140 37.97 3.58 31.34
C PRO A 140 38.38 2.66 32.48
N SER A 141 37.86 1.43 32.48
CA SER A 141 38.63 0.31 33.01
C SER A 141 39.76 0.01 32.00
N LYS A 142 40.95 -0.28 32.53
CA LYS A 142 42.26 -0.33 31.86
C LYS A 142 42.30 -1.11 30.52
N PRO A 143 43.26 -0.76 29.63
CA PRO A 143 43.31 -1.27 28.27
C PRO A 143 43.92 -2.68 28.24
N ASP A 144 43.36 -3.58 27.44
CA ASP A 144 44.17 -4.63 26.85
C ASP A 144 43.72 -5.03 25.44
N THR A 145 44.74 -5.05 24.58
CA THR A 145 44.88 -5.70 23.28
C THR A 145 44.09 -5.18 22.06
N LYS A 146 44.89 -4.66 21.12
CA LYS A 146 44.58 -4.26 19.75
C LYS A 146 43.93 -5.39 18.93
N GLN A 147 42.93 -5.06 18.12
CA GLN A 147 42.72 -5.68 16.81
C GLN A 147 42.20 -4.63 15.79
N PRO A 148 42.65 -4.70 14.51
CA PRO A 148 42.42 -3.68 13.50
C PRO A 148 41.03 -3.79 12.84
N PRO A 149 40.56 -2.73 12.14
CA PRO A 149 39.26 -2.75 11.46
C PRO A 149 39.35 -3.49 10.12
N PRO A 150 38.33 -4.26 9.70
CA PRO A 150 38.17 -4.58 8.30
C PRO A 150 37.38 -3.45 7.61
N THR A 151 38.05 -2.89 6.60
CA THR A 151 37.50 -2.06 5.54
C THR A 151 36.75 -2.94 4.51
N SER A 152 35.99 -2.26 3.66
CA SER A 152 35.40 -2.68 2.37
C SER A 152 34.15 -3.54 2.38
N GLU A 153 33.03 -2.83 2.21
CA GLU A 153 31.99 -3.07 1.20
C GLU A 153 32.30 -4.16 0.17
N THR A 154 31.34 -5.06 -0.02
CA THR A 154 31.16 -5.79 -1.27
C THR A 154 29.65 -5.78 -1.53
N GLU A 155 29.24 -5.00 -2.53
CA GLU A 155 27.88 -5.00 -3.05
C GLU A 155 27.57 -6.40 -3.59
N SER A 156 26.67 -7.13 -2.91
CA SER A 156 26.01 -8.32 -3.44
C SER A 156 24.59 -7.94 -3.84
N ASP A 157 24.31 -8.11 -5.13
CA ASP A 157 23.04 -7.89 -5.80
C ASP A 157 21.98 -8.84 -5.20
N GLY A 158 21.01 -8.31 -4.45
CA GLY A 158 19.94 -9.09 -3.83
C GLY A 158 18.93 -8.24 -3.05
N THR A 159 17.65 -8.41 -3.38
CA THR A 159 16.40 -7.90 -2.78
C THR A 159 16.12 -6.37 -2.84
N ASN A 160 15.33 -5.97 -3.86
CA ASN A 160 14.79 -4.62 -4.04
C ASN A 160 13.92 -4.11 -2.86
N GLY A 161 13.36 -5.00 -2.04
CA GLY A 161 12.61 -4.64 -0.82
C GLY A 161 13.47 -3.90 0.21
N ASP A 162 14.71 -4.34 0.39
CA ASP A 162 15.67 -3.78 1.35
C ASP A 162 16.06 -2.35 0.95
N ARG A 163 16.08 -2.06 -0.36
CA ARG A 163 16.36 -0.72 -0.90
C ARG A 163 15.31 0.30 -0.48
N PHE A 164 14.02 -0.07 -0.47
CA PHE A 164 12.95 0.87 -0.12
C PHE A 164 13.05 1.26 1.35
N LEU A 165 13.07 0.29 2.27
CA LEU A 165 13.09 0.57 3.70
C LEU A 165 14.41 1.20 4.17
N ASN A 166 15.57 0.82 3.61
CA ASN A 166 16.85 1.49 3.92
C ASN A 166 16.88 2.96 3.47
N LYS A 167 16.25 3.30 2.34
CA LYS A 167 16.15 4.69 1.86
C LYS A 167 15.22 5.54 2.74
N PHE A 168 14.23 4.93 3.37
CA PHE A 168 13.28 5.58 4.27
C PHE A 168 13.66 5.48 5.75
N ALA A 169 14.63 4.62 6.11
CA ALA A 169 15.22 4.52 7.44
C ALA A 169 15.91 5.82 7.90
N VAL A 170 16.22 6.71 6.95
CA VAL A 170 16.72 8.07 7.22
C VAL A 170 15.59 9.01 7.65
N LEU A 171 14.36 8.78 7.14
CA LEU A 171 13.17 9.58 7.45
C LEU A 171 12.46 9.10 8.72
N THR A 172 12.52 7.80 9.01
CA THR A 172 12.16 7.27 10.33
C THR A 172 13.35 7.51 11.26
N LEU A 173 13.12 8.12 12.43
CA LEU A 173 14.22 8.38 13.38
C LEU A 173 14.82 7.03 13.83
N GLU A 174 16.01 6.69 13.28
CA GLU A 174 16.83 5.48 13.52
C GLU A 174 16.44 4.68 14.79
N GLU A 175 15.94 3.45 14.62
CA GLU A 175 15.69 2.51 15.71
C GLU A 175 16.83 1.48 15.80
N PRO A 176 17.47 1.26 16.98
CA PRO A 176 18.34 0.12 17.18
C PRO A 176 17.54 -1.16 17.45
N GLN A 177 18.07 -2.30 17.00
CA GLN A 177 17.56 -3.61 17.38
C GLN A 177 17.65 -3.80 18.91
N GLU A 178 16.52 -4.12 19.55
CA GLU A 178 16.52 -4.59 20.93
C GLU A 178 17.28 -5.93 21.00
N THR A 179 18.55 -5.89 21.39
CA THR A 179 19.23 -7.09 21.88
C THR A 179 18.57 -7.49 23.19
N THR A 180 17.94 -8.66 23.16
CA THR A 180 17.30 -9.33 24.29
C THR A 180 18.24 -9.35 25.49
N GLN A 181 18.05 -8.44 26.44
CA GLN A 181 18.58 -8.60 27.78
C GLN A 181 17.50 -9.29 28.61
N THR A 182 17.78 -10.55 28.93
CA THR A 182 16.98 -11.40 29.82
C THR A 182 16.69 -10.63 31.12
N GLN A 183 15.43 -10.24 31.34
CA GLN A 183 15.00 -9.77 32.64
C GLN A 183 15.19 -10.90 33.67
N PRO A 184 15.83 -10.66 34.84
CA PRO A 184 15.69 -11.55 35.97
C PRO A 184 14.26 -11.50 36.51
N ALA A 185 13.78 -12.66 36.99
CA ALA A 185 12.42 -12.92 37.49
C ALA A 185 11.83 -11.83 38.43
N PRO A 186 10.49 -11.69 38.47
CA PRO A 186 9.81 -10.60 39.15
C PRO A 186 9.90 -10.76 40.69
N ALA A 187 10.60 -9.84 41.34
CA ALA A 187 10.47 -9.61 42.78
C ALA A 187 9.49 -8.44 43.02
N GLU A 188 8.38 -8.78 43.68
CA GLU A 188 7.45 -7.95 44.46
C GLU A 188 7.03 -6.57 43.91
N SER A 189 5.72 -6.48 43.64
CA SER A 189 4.92 -5.29 43.31
C SER A 189 5.45 -3.96 43.84
N LYS A 190 6.11 -3.18 42.97
CA LYS A 190 6.30 -1.74 43.14
C LYS A 190 5.23 -1.01 42.31
N LYS A 191 4.44 -0.16 42.98
CA LYS A 191 3.47 0.73 42.32
C LYS A 191 4.23 1.63 41.34
N ILE A 192 3.96 1.48 40.05
CA ILE A 192 4.56 2.29 38.98
C ILE A 192 3.97 3.70 39.07
N VAL A 193 4.81 4.72 39.17
CA VAL A 193 4.42 6.14 39.23
C VAL A 193 4.54 6.71 37.81
N LYS A 194 3.42 7.17 37.22
CA LYS A 194 3.43 7.75 35.88
C LYS A 194 3.85 9.22 35.97
N VAL A 195 4.95 9.58 35.32
CA VAL A 195 5.52 10.94 35.37
C VAL A 195 5.07 11.73 34.15
N ASN A 196 4.50 12.92 34.37
CA ASN A 196 4.27 13.90 33.33
C ASN A 196 5.28 15.03 33.46
N VAL A 197 6.07 15.27 32.41
CA VAL A 197 7.01 16.40 32.41
C VAL A 197 6.25 17.69 32.09
N VAL A 198 6.30 18.65 33.03
CA VAL A 198 5.74 20.00 32.89
C VAL A 198 6.90 20.97 32.67
N GLU A 199 6.87 21.73 31.58
CA GLU A 199 7.87 22.76 31.31
C GLU A 199 7.62 23.95 32.26
N GLU A 200 8.62 24.41 33.02
CA GLU A 200 8.45 25.48 34.01
C GLU A 200 8.12 26.82 33.34
N GLU A 201 7.06 27.50 33.81
CA GLU A 201 6.58 28.76 33.28
C GLU A 201 6.53 29.89 34.31
N GLU A 202 7.47 30.84 34.22
CA GLU A 202 7.42 32.13 34.89
C GLU A 202 6.86 33.20 33.93
N SER A 203 5.53 33.25 33.71
CA SER A 203 4.75 34.50 33.56
C SER A 203 3.25 34.23 33.35
N GLU A 204 2.42 35.15 33.85
CA GLU A 204 0.96 35.06 33.92
C GLU A 204 0.24 35.07 32.54
N THR A 205 -0.70 34.12 32.40
CA THR A 205 -2.07 34.27 31.85
C THR A 205 -2.37 34.42 30.34
N ALA A 206 -1.41 34.31 29.40
CA ALA A 206 -1.76 34.08 27.98
C ALA A 206 -0.75 33.26 27.15
N ASP A 207 0.48 33.08 27.62
CA ASP A 207 1.55 32.38 26.89
C ASP A 207 1.54 30.84 27.06
N LEU A 208 0.87 30.33 28.10
CA LEU A 208 0.71 28.91 28.43
C LEU A 208 0.04 28.09 27.30
N PHE A 209 -0.95 28.69 26.61
CA PHE A 209 -1.74 28.00 25.59
C PHE A 209 -1.01 27.85 24.26
N LEU A 210 0.04 28.64 24.03
CA LEU A 210 0.78 28.58 22.79
C LEU A 210 1.90 27.53 22.88
N GLY A 211 2.66 27.41 23.98
CA GLY A 211 3.84 26.53 24.03
C GLY A 211 3.61 25.07 23.57
N GLN A 212 2.65 24.38 24.17
CA GLN A 212 2.41 22.95 23.90
C GLN A 212 1.64 22.70 22.59
N LEU A 213 0.60 23.48 22.31
CA LEU A 213 -0.18 23.39 21.08
C LEU A 213 0.64 23.79 19.85
N PHE A 214 1.50 24.80 20.01
CA PHE A 214 2.44 25.21 18.99
C PHE A 214 3.46 24.11 18.72
N PHE A 215 4.06 23.52 19.76
CA PHE A 215 4.98 22.39 19.58
C PHE A 215 4.30 21.19 18.90
N LYS A 216 3.06 20.87 19.29
CA LYS A 216 2.25 19.84 18.61
C LYS A 216 2.04 20.17 17.12
N THR A 217 1.79 21.44 16.79
CA THR A 217 1.65 21.92 15.42
C THR A 217 2.96 21.81 14.62
N LEU A 218 4.10 22.15 15.22
CA LEU A 218 5.40 21.98 14.56
C LEU A 218 5.72 20.50 14.30
N CYS A 219 5.35 19.61 15.23
CA CYS A 219 5.46 18.16 15.02
C CYS A 219 4.56 17.70 13.87
N LEU A 220 3.32 18.19 13.79
CA LEU A 220 2.43 17.92 12.65
C LEU A 220 3.07 18.37 11.33
N LEU A 221 3.58 19.60 11.26
CA LEU A 221 4.23 20.11 10.04
C LEU A 221 5.45 19.26 9.63
N GLN A 222 6.21 18.76 10.61
CA GLN A 222 7.30 17.82 10.36
C GLN A 222 6.80 16.46 9.86
N ASP A 223 5.72 15.93 10.43
CA ASP A 223 5.09 14.68 9.96
C ASP A 223 4.61 14.81 8.51
N LEU A 224 3.99 15.94 8.17
CA LEU A 224 3.55 16.24 6.80
C LEU A 224 4.74 16.38 5.83
N ASP A 225 5.83 17.04 6.25
CA ASP A 225 7.05 17.18 5.45
C ASP A 225 7.73 15.82 5.20
N ASN A 226 7.77 14.96 6.21
CA ASN A 226 8.26 13.59 6.08
C ASN A 226 7.41 12.78 5.10
N MET A 227 6.07 12.89 5.17
CA MET A 227 5.16 12.24 4.21
C MET A 227 5.34 12.80 2.79
N ARG A 228 5.46 14.13 2.65
CA ARG A 228 5.74 14.80 1.36
C ARG A 228 7.02 14.28 0.72
N THR A 229 8.07 14.13 1.51
CA THR A 229 9.36 13.57 1.07
C THR A 229 9.21 12.10 0.64
N PHE A 230 8.50 11.30 1.44
CA PHE A 230 8.23 9.89 1.11
C PHE A 230 7.43 9.73 -0.19
N ILE A 231 6.39 10.55 -0.39
CA ILE A 231 5.58 10.59 -1.61
C ILE A 231 6.45 11.01 -2.80
N SER A 232 7.27 12.05 -2.65
CA SER A 232 8.16 12.53 -3.71
C SER A 232 9.15 11.46 -4.17
N ILE A 233 9.70 10.69 -3.23
CA ILE A 233 10.55 9.53 -3.54
C ILE A 233 9.76 8.45 -4.28
N THR A 234 8.54 8.16 -3.84
CA THR A 234 7.66 7.15 -4.46
C THR A 234 7.31 7.51 -5.90
N TRP A 235 6.95 8.76 -6.18
CA TRP A 235 6.68 9.21 -7.56
C TRP A 235 7.95 9.28 -8.41
N SER A 236 9.10 9.60 -7.83
CA SER A 236 10.38 9.51 -8.53
C SER A 236 10.70 8.07 -8.93
N GLU A 237 10.38 7.10 -8.08
CA GLU A 237 10.55 5.67 -8.37
C GLU A 237 9.57 5.20 -9.45
N TYR A 238 8.33 5.69 -9.48
CA TYR A 238 7.42 5.42 -10.58
C TYR A 238 7.93 6.02 -11.90
N ARG A 239 8.36 7.29 -11.89
CA ARG A 239 8.97 7.97 -13.06
C ARG A 239 10.17 7.17 -13.60
N ASP A 240 11.01 6.68 -12.70
CA ASP A 240 12.18 5.86 -13.03
C ASP A 240 11.82 4.41 -13.42
N LYS A 241 10.52 4.07 -13.48
CA LYS A 241 10.02 2.71 -13.74
C LYS A 241 10.60 1.71 -12.75
N LYS A 242 10.54 1.98 -11.45
CA LYS A 242 10.91 1.05 -10.38
C LYS A 242 9.69 0.48 -9.68
N ILE A 243 8.59 1.21 -9.66
CA ILE A 243 7.28 0.77 -9.18
C ILE A 243 6.23 1.08 -10.23
N ASP A 244 5.04 0.52 -10.10
CA ASP A 244 3.91 0.77 -10.98
C ASP A 244 3.04 1.95 -10.50
N LEU A 245 2.18 2.41 -11.41
CA LEU A 245 1.31 3.57 -11.19
C LEU A 245 0.26 3.31 -10.09
N MET A 246 -0.27 2.08 -9.99
CA MET A 246 -1.28 1.74 -8.98
C MET A 246 -0.67 1.81 -7.59
N ASN A 247 0.53 1.27 -7.41
CA ASN A 247 1.29 1.33 -6.17
C ASN A 247 1.53 2.79 -5.72
N ALA A 248 2.10 3.62 -6.59
CA ALA A 248 2.37 5.03 -6.27
C ALA A 248 1.08 5.78 -5.86
N ALA A 249 -0.03 5.53 -6.55
CA ALA A 249 -1.29 6.19 -6.30
C ALA A 249 -1.99 5.74 -5.00
N VAL A 250 -2.09 4.43 -4.75
CA VAL A 250 -2.70 3.88 -3.52
C VAL A 250 -1.92 4.31 -2.28
N VAL A 251 -0.58 4.27 -2.34
CA VAL A 251 0.29 4.72 -1.25
C VAL A 251 0.14 6.23 -1.00
N THR A 252 0.01 7.04 -2.05
CA THR A 252 -0.20 8.49 -1.91
C THR A 252 -1.57 8.81 -1.31
N ASP A 253 -2.65 8.20 -1.79
CA ASP A 253 -3.99 8.41 -1.23
C ASP A 253 -4.09 7.92 0.22
N SER A 254 -3.39 6.83 0.54
CA SER A 254 -3.23 6.33 1.90
C SER A 254 -2.56 7.35 2.82
N ALA A 255 -1.43 7.93 2.38
CA ALA A 255 -0.73 8.97 3.12
C ALA A 255 -1.59 10.23 3.31
N LEU A 256 -2.35 10.63 2.27
CA LEU A 256 -3.26 11.78 2.35
C LEU A 256 -4.40 11.58 3.35
N LYS A 257 -4.90 10.36 3.51
CA LYS A 257 -5.92 10.02 4.52
C LYS A 257 -5.35 10.09 5.93
N LEU A 258 -4.17 9.50 6.16
CA LEU A 258 -3.48 9.57 7.45
C LEU A 258 -3.12 11.02 7.82
N ALA A 259 -2.66 11.82 6.86
CA ALA A 259 -2.42 13.25 7.03
C ALA A 259 -3.71 14.01 7.39
N ARG A 260 -4.87 13.62 6.84
CA ARG A 260 -6.16 14.23 7.19
C ARG A 260 -6.48 14.04 8.66
N ASP A 261 -6.33 12.82 9.16
CA ASP A 261 -6.58 12.50 10.56
C ASP A 261 -5.64 13.26 11.49
N LEU A 262 -4.33 13.33 11.17
CA LEU A 262 -3.33 14.10 11.91
C LEU A 262 -3.69 15.60 11.99
N VAL A 263 -4.06 16.20 10.85
CA VAL A 263 -4.44 17.62 10.79
C VAL A 263 -5.72 17.87 11.58
N GLN A 264 -6.73 17.01 11.45
CA GLN A 264 -8.00 17.16 12.15
C GLN A 264 -7.84 17.10 13.66
N GLU A 265 -6.96 16.23 14.17
CA GLU A 265 -6.63 16.15 15.60
C GLU A 265 -6.08 17.49 16.12
N VAL A 266 -5.08 18.05 15.44
CA VAL A 266 -4.48 19.32 15.87
C VAL A 266 -5.44 20.49 15.71
N GLU A 267 -6.19 20.56 14.60
CA GLU A 267 -7.21 21.59 14.43
C GLU A 267 -8.33 21.52 15.48
N ALA A 268 -8.71 20.31 15.91
CA ALA A 268 -9.70 20.13 16.98
C ALA A 268 -9.20 20.71 18.31
N ASP A 269 -7.93 20.45 18.65
CA ASP A 269 -7.30 21.04 19.84
C ASP A 269 -7.22 22.56 19.74
N TRP A 270 -6.90 23.12 18.57
CA TRP A 270 -6.92 24.56 18.37
C TRP A 270 -8.33 25.16 18.51
N ARG A 271 -9.39 24.47 18.07
CA ARG A 271 -10.79 24.95 18.19
C ARG A 271 -11.26 25.02 19.65
N THR A 272 -10.85 24.10 20.51
CA THR A 272 -11.20 24.14 21.95
C THR A 272 -10.45 25.27 22.66
N SER A 273 -9.26 25.61 22.16
CA SER A 273 -8.34 26.60 22.70
C SER A 273 -8.65 28.05 22.30
N LEU A 274 -9.00 28.26 21.03
CA LEU A 274 -9.22 29.57 20.41
C LEU A 274 -10.71 29.92 20.43
N THR A 275 -11.29 30.15 21.61
CA THR A 275 -12.65 30.71 21.70
C THR A 275 -12.63 32.16 21.18
N GLY A 276 -12.91 32.34 19.88
CA GLY A 276 -13.17 33.66 19.27
C GLY A 276 -12.12 34.20 18.29
N ARG A 277 -11.02 33.50 17.99
CA ARG A 277 -10.09 33.89 16.91
C ARG A 277 -10.43 33.18 15.59
N THR A 278 -10.41 33.94 14.49
CA THR A 278 -10.75 33.48 13.14
C THR A 278 -9.56 32.97 12.34
N ASP A 279 -8.33 33.22 12.81
CA ASP A 279 -7.13 32.88 12.07
C ASP A 279 -6.86 31.37 12.13
N ASP A 280 -6.60 30.77 10.98
CA ASP A 280 -6.22 29.37 10.87
C ASP A 280 -4.80 29.12 11.38
N VAL A 281 -4.55 27.87 11.76
CA VAL A 281 -3.31 27.41 12.40
C VAL A 281 -2.07 27.75 11.57
N GLN A 282 -2.13 27.65 10.24
CA GLN A 282 -0.99 27.92 9.36
C GLN A 282 -0.60 29.40 9.39
N THR A 283 -1.58 30.30 9.36
CA THR A 283 -1.36 31.75 9.48
C THR A 283 -0.71 32.11 10.81
N ILE A 284 -1.17 31.49 11.91
CA ILE A 284 -0.60 31.71 13.24
C ILE A 284 0.87 31.30 13.26
N VAL A 285 1.22 30.10 12.76
CA VAL A 285 2.61 29.63 12.73
C VAL A 285 3.48 30.51 11.85
N PHE A 286 3.01 30.86 10.65
CA PHE A 286 3.76 31.71 9.73
C PHE A 286 4.04 33.10 10.33
N ASN A 287 3.01 33.77 10.88
CA ASN A 287 3.16 35.09 11.47
C ASN A 287 4.07 35.07 12.70
N LEU A 288 4.01 34.01 13.51
CA LEU A 288 4.91 33.87 14.65
C LEU A 288 6.35 33.70 14.18
N ALA A 289 6.60 32.94 13.11
CA ALA A 289 7.93 32.78 12.53
C ALA A 289 8.48 34.09 11.94
N VAL A 290 7.62 34.89 11.30
CA VAL A 290 7.97 36.23 10.82
C VAL A 290 8.41 37.12 11.99
N TYR A 291 7.64 37.11 13.07
CA TYR A 291 7.93 37.87 14.28
C TYR A 291 9.24 37.42 14.94
N THR A 292 9.45 36.11 15.14
CA THR A 292 10.66 35.58 15.80
C THR A 292 11.93 35.78 14.99
N ARG A 293 11.85 35.72 13.66
CA ARG A 293 12.99 35.97 12.76
C ARG A 293 13.26 37.46 12.52
N GLY A 294 12.38 38.36 12.96
CA GLY A 294 12.52 39.80 12.76
C GLY A 294 12.48 40.23 11.29
N ILE A 295 11.81 39.44 10.43
CA ILE A 295 11.67 39.71 9.00
C ILE A 295 10.32 40.42 8.77
N SER A 296 10.22 41.25 7.72
CA SER A 296 8.96 41.91 7.37
C SER A 296 7.92 40.91 6.86
N ALA A 297 6.69 41.02 7.35
CA ALA A 297 5.53 40.26 6.86
C ALA A 297 5.09 40.67 5.44
N ALA A 298 5.59 41.80 4.92
CA ALA A 298 5.15 42.32 3.64
C ALA A 298 5.49 41.36 2.48
N PRO A 299 4.53 41.09 1.56
CA PRO A 299 4.75 40.22 0.43
C PRO A 299 5.74 40.84 -0.57
N SER A 300 6.55 39.99 -1.21
CA SER A 300 7.48 40.41 -2.27
C SER A 300 6.78 40.48 -3.63
N ILE A 301 5.88 41.46 -3.78
CA ILE A 301 5.06 41.69 -4.98
C ILE A 301 5.93 41.94 -6.22
N GLU A 302 7.10 42.54 -6.04
CA GLU A 302 8.07 42.85 -7.11
C GLU A 302 8.57 41.61 -7.87
N VAL A 303 8.54 40.43 -7.22
CA VAL A 303 8.85 39.14 -7.84
C VAL A 303 7.63 38.23 -7.97
N GLY A 304 6.43 38.77 -7.73
CA GLY A 304 5.16 38.05 -7.87
C GLY A 304 4.87 37.02 -6.76
N LEU A 305 5.52 37.16 -5.59
CA LEU A 305 5.29 36.25 -4.46
C LEU A 305 4.23 36.81 -3.49
N PRO A 306 3.32 35.97 -2.96
CA PRO A 306 2.32 36.40 -1.99
C PRO A 306 2.86 36.47 -0.55
N TYR A 307 4.15 36.22 -0.35
CA TYR A 307 4.86 36.29 0.92
C TYR A 307 6.25 36.90 0.70
N ASN A 308 6.93 37.26 1.79
CA ASN A 308 8.29 37.79 1.71
C ASN A 308 9.26 36.72 1.20
N LYS A 309 10.06 37.02 0.17
CA LYS A 309 11.04 36.08 -0.40
C LYS A 309 12.04 35.52 0.61
N ASN A 310 12.34 36.27 1.68
CA ASN A 310 13.26 35.85 2.75
C ASN A 310 12.60 34.90 3.76
N MET A 311 11.29 34.67 3.66
CA MET A 311 10.50 33.72 4.45
C MET A 311 10.01 32.55 3.60
N ALA A 312 10.58 32.32 2.41
CA ALA A 312 10.10 31.31 1.47
C ALA A 312 10.16 29.89 2.03
N ASP A 313 11.19 29.57 2.82
CA ASP A 313 11.36 28.30 3.53
C ASP A 313 10.19 28.01 4.49
N VAL A 314 9.82 29.00 5.31
CA VAL A 314 8.70 28.88 6.25
C VAL A 314 7.36 28.92 5.52
N ALA A 315 7.23 29.75 4.49
CA ALA A 315 6.02 29.83 3.69
C ALA A 315 5.71 28.49 3.01
N GLU A 316 6.73 27.82 2.46
CA GLU A 316 6.61 26.48 1.89
C GLU A 316 6.25 25.45 2.98
N TRP A 317 6.95 25.47 4.11
CA TRP A 317 6.69 24.54 5.21
C TRP A 317 5.26 24.67 5.77
N CYS A 318 4.72 25.89 5.82
CA CYS A 318 3.34 26.16 6.25
C CYS A 318 2.30 26.04 5.11
N TYR A 319 2.70 25.66 3.89
CA TYR A 319 1.82 25.55 2.71
C TYR A 319 1.08 26.87 2.35
N VAL A 320 1.68 28.02 2.65
CA VAL A 320 1.16 29.36 2.32
C VAL A 320 0.94 29.55 0.81
N PRO A 321 1.85 29.12 -0.10
CA PRO A 321 1.63 29.32 -1.54
C PRO A 321 0.31 28.70 -2.04
N THR A 322 0.05 27.44 -1.71
CA THR A 322 -1.18 26.72 -2.09
C THR A 322 -2.40 27.32 -1.43
N LYS A 323 -2.28 27.76 -0.17
CA LYS A 323 -3.38 28.42 0.54
C LYS A 323 -3.84 29.67 -0.19
N VAL A 324 -2.92 30.55 -0.54
CA VAL A 324 -3.23 31.80 -1.25
C VAL A 324 -3.86 31.51 -2.62
N LEU A 325 -3.39 30.49 -3.34
CA LEU A 325 -4.00 30.07 -4.61
C LEU A 325 -5.44 29.59 -4.43
N LEU A 326 -5.70 28.74 -3.43
CA LEU A 326 -7.05 28.27 -3.12
C LEU A 326 -7.96 29.43 -2.69
N GLU A 327 -7.52 30.29 -1.77
CA GLU A 327 -8.30 31.46 -1.33
C GLU A 327 -8.60 32.42 -2.49
N SER A 328 -7.64 32.63 -3.40
CA SER A 328 -7.87 33.44 -4.60
C SER A 328 -8.93 32.84 -5.52
N PHE A 329 -8.99 31.51 -5.61
CA PHE A 329 -10.02 30.81 -6.37
C PHE A 329 -11.38 30.86 -5.65
N ALA A 330 -11.40 30.68 -4.33
CA ALA A 330 -12.61 30.80 -3.51
C ALA A 330 -13.29 32.15 -3.70
N ALA A 331 -12.51 33.23 -3.83
CA ALA A 331 -13.02 34.58 -4.06
C ALA A 331 -13.75 34.75 -5.42
N VAL A 332 -13.46 33.91 -6.42
CA VAL A 332 -14.13 33.97 -7.74
C VAL A 332 -15.28 32.97 -7.87
N LEU A 333 -15.44 32.03 -6.94
CA LEU A 333 -16.55 31.08 -6.94
C LEU A 333 -17.86 31.82 -6.65
N GLN A 334 -18.81 31.72 -7.58
CA GLN A 334 -20.15 32.29 -7.47
C GLN A 334 -21.20 31.19 -7.42
N VAL A 335 -22.31 31.46 -6.75
CA VAL A 335 -23.45 30.52 -6.69
C VAL A 335 -24.05 30.38 -8.09
N ASP A 336 -24.37 29.16 -8.50
CA ASP A 336 -24.97 28.82 -9.82
C ASP A 336 -24.14 29.20 -11.06
N HIS A 337 -22.85 29.52 -10.90
CA HIS A 337 -21.95 29.84 -12.00
C HIS A 337 -20.75 28.91 -12.01
N MET A 338 -20.43 28.38 -13.18
CA MET A 338 -19.24 27.55 -13.38
C MET A 338 -18.01 28.42 -13.65
N PRO A 339 -16.93 28.28 -12.87
CA PRO A 339 -15.68 28.99 -13.15
C PRO A 339 -15.05 28.47 -14.45
N VAL A 340 -14.52 29.39 -15.27
CA VAL A 340 -13.82 29.07 -16.50
C VAL A 340 -12.41 29.64 -16.43
N PHE A 341 -11.41 28.81 -16.69
CA PHE A 341 -10.03 29.25 -16.76
C PHE A 341 -9.69 29.74 -18.17
N LYS A 342 -9.36 31.03 -18.30
CA LYS A 342 -8.92 31.60 -19.57
C LYS A 342 -7.47 31.17 -19.86
N LYS A 343 -7.28 30.32 -20.87
CA LYS A 343 -5.95 29.85 -21.30
C LYS A 343 -5.02 31.03 -21.61
N GLY A 344 -3.79 30.96 -21.11
CA GLY A 344 -2.78 32.01 -21.29
C GLY A 344 -2.91 33.22 -20.36
N TYR A 345 -3.97 33.33 -19.54
CA TYR A 345 -4.21 34.50 -18.69
C TYR A 345 -3.08 34.77 -17.67
N PHE A 346 -2.51 33.71 -17.07
CA PHE A 346 -1.36 33.80 -16.16
C PHE A 346 -0.03 33.40 -16.83
N GLY A 347 -0.01 33.29 -18.16
CA GLY A 347 1.11 32.76 -18.94
C GLY A 347 0.89 31.34 -19.45
N THR A 348 1.94 30.77 -20.04
CA THR A 348 1.93 29.41 -20.62
C THR A 348 2.88 28.52 -19.85
N TYR A 349 2.39 27.38 -19.37
CA TYR A 349 3.21 26.36 -18.73
C TYR A 349 4.03 25.59 -19.79
N ASN A 350 5.33 25.42 -19.54
CA ASN A 350 6.21 24.63 -20.39
C ASN A 350 6.75 23.42 -19.61
N PRO A 351 6.24 22.19 -19.84
CA PRO A 351 6.66 21.00 -19.10
C PRO A 351 8.15 20.68 -19.29
N LYS A 352 8.75 21.10 -20.42
CA LYS A 352 10.17 20.85 -20.74
C LYS A 352 11.13 21.84 -20.09
N ALA A 353 10.63 22.91 -19.46
CA ALA A 353 11.50 23.87 -18.79
C ALA A 353 12.20 23.26 -17.58
N ASP A 354 13.44 23.66 -17.33
CA ASP A 354 14.20 23.25 -16.15
C ASP A 354 13.74 24.07 -14.92
N ARG A 355 12.95 23.42 -14.06
CA ARG A 355 12.40 24.06 -12.86
C ARG A 355 13.46 24.39 -11.83
N GLU A 356 14.57 23.65 -11.77
CA GLU A 356 15.61 23.89 -10.78
C GLU A 356 16.29 25.25 -10.99
N ARG A 357 16.37 25.69 -12.25
CA ARG A 357 16.93 26.99 -12.65
C ARG A 357 15.97 28.17 -12.51
N MET A 358 14.71 27.93 -12.14
CA MET A 358 13.71 28.99 -12.01
C MET A 358 13.86 29.75 -10.69
N SER A 359 13.65 31.07 -10.75
CA SER A 359 13.48 31.91 -9.56
C SER A 359 12.22 31.52 -8.77
N LEU A 360 12.16 31.90 -7.49
CA LEU A 360 11.00 31.63 -6.62
C LEU A 360 9.68 32.14 -7.23
N GLY A 361 9.69 33.36 -7.78
CA GLY A 361 8.52 33.95 -8.44
C GLY A 361 8.07 33.16 -9.68
N GLN A 362 9.02 32.68 -10.49
CA GLN A 362 8.72 31.84 -11.65
C GLN A 362 8.15 30.48 -11.23
N LYS A 363 8.70 29.85 -10.20
CA LYS A 363 8.19 28.58 -9.64
C LYS A 363 6.75 28.73 -9.17
N PHE A 364 6.46 29.77 -8.39
CA PHE A 364 5.11 30.08 -7.92
C PHE A 364 4.15 30.38 -9.07
N ASN A 365 4.59 31.08 -10.11
CA ASN A 365 3.74 31.34 -11.27
C ASN A 365 3.42 30.06 -12.08
N GLU A 366 4.37 29.13 -12.22
CA GLU A 366 4.06 27.80 -12.78
C GLU A 366 2.99 27.09 -11.95
N ASP A 367 3.14 27.07 -10.63
CA ASP A 367 2.19 26.41 -9.70
C ASP A 367 0.80 27.04 -9.80
N LYS A 368 0.75 28.37 -9.91
CA LYS A 368 -0.47 29.15 -10.14
C LYS A 368 -1.16 28.75 -11.44
N ILE A 369 -0.42 28.61 -12.54
CA ILE A 369 -0.99 28.19 -13.82
C ILE A 369 -1.57 26.77 -13.71
N ILE A 370 -0.79 25.83 -13.20
CA ILE A 370 -1.17 24.41 -13.11
C ILE A 370 -2.42 24.26 -12.24
N LEU A 371 -2.36 24.73 -10.98
CA LEU A 371 -3.45 24.53 -10.02
C LEU A 371 -4.73 25.25 -10.46
N LEU A 372 -4.66 26.53 -10.81
CA LEU A 372 -5.85 27.29 -11.18
C LEU A 372 -6.48 26.82 -12.50
N SER A 373 -5.71 26.18 -13.38
CA SER A 373 -6.24 25.64 -14.64
C SER A 373 -7.11 24.40 -14.46
N ILE A 374 -6.80 23.56 -13.46
CA ILE A 374 -7.53 22.31 -13.21
C ILE A 374 -8.68 22.46 -12.21
N LEU A 375 -8.66 23.46 -11.33
CA LEU A 375 -9.71 23.69 -10.32
C LEU A 375 -11.16 23.69 -10.88
N PRO A 376 -11.45 24.25 -12.07
CA PRO A 376 -12.77 24.15 -12.69
C PRO A 376 -13.28 22.72 -12.89
N GLU A 377 -12.40 21.75 -13.17
CA GLU A 377 -12.78 20.33 -13.36
C GLU A 377 -13.40 19.77 -12.07
N PHE A 378 -12.85 20.10 -10.90
CA PHE A 378 -13.39 19.63 -9.62
C PHE A 378 -14.73 20.29 -9.26
N CYS A 379 -14.98 21.52 -9.73
CA CYS A 379 -16.29 22.14 -9.61
C CYS A 379 -17.36 21.40 -10.44
N MET A 380 -16.98 20.88 -11.63
CA MET A 380 -17.89 20.14 -12.50
C MET A 380 -18.35 18.83 -11.85
N VAL A 381 -17.46 18.14 -11.11
CA VAL A 381 -17.79 16.91 -10.40
C VAL A 381 -19.02 17.09 -9.53
N ASP A 382 -19.06 18.15 -8.72
CA ASP A 382 -20.21 18.40 -7.86
C ASP A 382 -21.40 19.02 -8.60
N ALA A 383 -21.16 19.98 -9.50
CA ALA A 383 -22.23 20.67 -10.22
C ALA A 383 -23.08 19.71 -11.07
N PHE A 384 -22.44 18.73 -11.70
CA PHE A 384 -23.08 17.73 -12.56
C PHE A 384 -23.28 16.38 -11.89
N LYS A 385 -22.97 16.26 -10.58
CA LYS A 385 -23.09 15.01 -9.81
C LYS A 385 -22.40 13.83 -10.49
N MET A 386 -21.20 14.06 -11.00
CA MET A 386 -20.43 13.05 -11.74
C MET A 386 -19.97 11.96 -10.77
N GLN A 387 -20.29 10.70 -11.08
CA GLN A 387 -19.76 9.55 -10.35
C GLN A 387 -18.39 9.17 -10.91
N ILE A 388 -17.34 9.59 -10.21
CA ILE A 388 -15.97 9.27 -10.59
C ILE A 388 -15.72 7.77 -10.40
N ALA A 389 -15.00 7.16 -11.35
CA ALA A 389 -14.71 5.72 -11.34
C ALA A 389 -13.96 5.25 -10.08
N ALA A 390 -13.12 6.10 -9.49
CA ALA A 390 -12.49 5.89 -8.19
C ALA A 390 -12.44 7.24 -7.45
N GLU A 391 -13.04 7.33 -6.27
CA GLU A 391 -13.04 8.57 -5.50
C GLU A 391 -11.75 8.71 -4.67
N ASP A 392 -10.85 9.58 -5.12
CA ASP A 392 -9.61 9.89 -4.41
C ASP A 392 -9.77 11.05 -3.43
N SER A 393 -8.84 11.15 -2.47
CA SER A 393 -8.92 12.14 -1.41
C SER A 393 -8.81 13.57 -1.91
N ILE A 394 -8.00 13.84 -2.95
CA ILE A 394 -7.79 15.18 -3.53
C ILE A 394 -9.04 15.62 -4.25
N THR A 395 -9.58 14.80 -5.17
CA THR A 395 -10.79 15.15 -5.91
C THR A 395 -11.97 15.42 -4.98
N ARG A 396 -12.19 14.54 -3.99
CA ARG A 396 -13.23 14.74 -2.96
C ARG A 396 -13.01 16.03 -2.17
N GLY A 397 -11.77 16.30 -1.76
CA GLY A 397 -11.40 17.51 -1.03
C GLY A 397 -11.63 18.80 -1.83
N LEU A 398 -11.27 18.81 -3.11
CA LEU A 398 -11.44 19.97 -3.98
C LEU A 398 -12.90 20.18 -4.42
N ALA A 399 -13.67 19.10 -4.60
CA ALA A 399 -15.12 19.18 -4.82
C ALA A 399 -15.86 19.71 -3.59
N GLU A 400 -15.46 19.30 -2.38
CA GLU A 400 -15.99 19.85 -1.12
C GLU A 400 -15.60 21.32 -0.92
N PHE A 401 -14.36 21.67 -1.26
CA PHE A 401 -13.86 23.03 -1.23
C PHE A 401 -14.67 23.98 -2.13
N ALA A 402 -15.08 23.52 -3.32
CA ALA A 402 -15.92 24.33 -4.21
C ALA A 402 -17.23 24.80 -3.55
N LYS A 403 -17.77 24.03 -2.59
CA LYS A 403 -18.96 24.39 -1.80
C LYS A 403 -18.62 25.24 -0.59
N THR A 404 -17.66 24.78 0.20
CA THR A 404 -17.36 25.34 1.51
C THR A 404 -16.55 26.62 1.42
N LYS A 405 -15.79 26.79 0.33
CA LYS A 405 -14.83 27.88 0.09
C LYS A 405 -13.77 27.99 1.20
N LYS A 406 -13.53 26.91 1.94
CA LYS A 406 -12.57 26.86 3.06
C LYS A 406 -11.28 26.16 2.65
N ALA A 407 -10.20 26.93 2.55
CA ALA A 407 -8.86 26.39 2.34
C ALA A 407 -8.30 25.84 3.67
N THR A 408 -8.62 24.58 4.00
CA THR A 408 -8.11 23.92 5.21
C THR A 408 -6.63 23.60 5.08
N MET A 409 -5.94 23.39 6.20
CA MET A 409 -4.52 23.02 6.19
C MET A 409 -4.28 21.70 5.45
N TRP A 410 -5.15 20.71 5.66
CA TRP A 410 -5.10 19.45 4.94
C TRP A 410 -5.26 19.65 3.42
N LEU A 411 -6.16 20.53 2.98
CA LEU A 411 -6.37 20.78 1.56
C LEU A 411 -5.18 21.51 0.92
N CYS A 412 -4.55 22.42 1.65
CA CYS A 412 -3.32 23.08 1.22
C CYS A 412 -2.20 22.06 1.02
N PHE A 413 -2.00 21.15 1.99
CA PHE A 413 -1.07 20.04 1.89
C PHE A 413 -1.38 19.13 0.69
N ALA A 414 -2.64 18.71 0.52
CA ALA A 414 -3.06 17.86 -0.59
C ALA A 414 -2.83 18.53 -1.96
N SER A 415 -3.09 19.83 -2.07
CA SER A 415 -2.81 20.62 -3.28
C SER A 415 -1.32 20.76 -3.55
N GLN A 416 -0.49 20.84 -2.50
CA GLN A 416 0.96 20.82 -2.64
C GLN A 416 1.45 19.47 -3.17
N ILE A 417 0.95 18.36 -2.62
CA ILE A 417 1.24 17.01 -3.11
C ILE A 417 0.82 16.86 -4.59
N PHE A 418 -0.35 17.37 -4.97
CA PHE A 418 -0.77 17.38 -6.37
C PHE A 418 0.27 18.06 -7.28
N LEU A 419 0.75 19.25 -6.89
CA LEU A 419 1.77 19.99 -7.64
C LEU A 419 3.11 19.26 -7.66
N ASP A 420 3.56 18.72 -6.53
CA ASP A 420 4.83 17.99 -6.45
C ASP A 420 4.83 16.77 -7.37
N VAL A 421 3.74 15.99 -7.37
CA VAL A 421 3.55 14.86 -8.28
C VAL A 421 3.58 15.33 -9.73
N HIS A 422 2.88 16.42 -10.07
CA HIS A 422 2.91 16.98 -11.41
C HIS A 422 4.34 17.35 -11.84
N HIS A 423 5.11 18.00 -10.97
CA HIS A 423 6.48 18.41 -11.25
C HIS A 423 7.45 17.24 -11.37
N ILE A 424 7.29 16.17 -10.59
CA ILE A 424 8.08 14.95 -10.74
C ILE A 424 7.77 14.28 -12.10
N MET A 425 6.49 14.25 -12.46
CA MET A 425 6.01 13.60 -13.67
C MET A 425 6.25 14.41 -14.95
N ARG A 426 6.59 15.70 -14.87
CA ARG A 426 6.86 16.57 -16.04
C ARG A 426 7.95 16.02 -16.98
N HIS A 427 8.84 15.16 -16.46
CA HIS A 427 9.93 14.52 -17.21
C HIS A 427 9.58 13.13 -17.77
N SER A 428 8.39 12.60 -17.49
CA SER A 428 7.97 11.28 -17.96
C SER A 428 7.58 11.29 -19.45
N THR A 429 8.05 10.30 -20.21
CA THR A 429 7.82 10.22 -21.66
C THR A 429 6.41 9.76 -22.03
N LEU A 430 5.76 8.94 -21.20
CA LEU A 430 4.43 8.36 -21.48
C LEU A 430 3.32 8.92 -20.56
N GLY A 431 3.68 9.57 -19.46
CA GLY A 431 2.71 10.16 -18.52
C GLY A 431 1.81 9.12 -17.84
N ALA A 432 1.20 9.48 -16.69
CA ALA A 432 0.32 8.56 -15.96
C ALA A 432 -0.96 8.20 -16.75
N PHE A 433 -1.51 9.15 -17.51
CA PHE A 433 -2.68 8.89 -18.35
C PHE A 433 -2.36 7.94 -19.52
N GLY A 434 -1.14 7.98 -20.06
CA GLY A 434 -0.70 7.03 -21.08
C GLY A 434 -0.74 5.59 -20.56
N ASP A 435 -0.19 5.35 -19.37
CA ASP A 435 -0.20 4.02 -18.74
C ASP A 435 -1.62 3.54 -18.41
N LEU A 436 -2.50 4.43 -17.95
CA LEU A 436 -3.92 4.13 -17.75
C LEU A 436 -4.59 3.74 -19.08
N ARG A 437 -4.37 4.50 -20.15
CA ARG A 437 -4.95 4.24 -21.48
C ARG A 437 -4.47 2.93 -22.07
N MET A 438 -3.17 2.64 -21.96
CA MET A 438 -2.56 1.37 -22.35
C MET A 438 -3.25 0.18 -21.68
N SER A 439 -3.42 0.25 -20.36
CA SER A 439 -4.06 -0.80 -19.57
C SER A 439 -5.56 -0.91 -19.84
N GLY A 440 -6.24 0.22 -20.03
CA GLY A 440 -7.66 0.26 -20.42
C GLY A 440 -7.90 -0.43 -21.76
N LEU A 441 -7.09 -0.17 -22.78
CA LEU A 441 -7.20 -0.83 -24.08
C LEU A 441 -6.96 -2.35 -23.99
N ARG A 442 -5.98 -2.78 -23.18
CA ARG A 442 -5.76 -4.22 -22.90
C ARG A 442 -7.02 -4.85 -22.29
N ILE A 443 -7.59 -4.21 -21.27
CA ILE A 443 -8.79 -4.72 -20.56
C ILE A 443 -9.99 -4.77 -21.51
N GLN A 444 -10.19 -3.74 -22.33
CA GLN A 444 -11.27 -3.72 -23.31
C GLN A 444 -11.15 -4.88 -24.30
N LYS A 445 -9.95 -5.13 -24.84
CA LYS A 445 -9.71 -6.27 -25.73
C LYS A 445 -10.00 -7.60 -25.04
N THR A 446 -9.57 -7.79 -23.80
CA THR A 446 -9.84 -9.01 -23.03
C THR A 446 -11.34 -9.24 -22.83
N ILE A 447 -12.10 -8.17 -22.53
CA ILE A 447 -13.55 -8.23 -22.38
C ILE A 447 -14.24 -8.55 -23.73
N ASP A 448 -13.80 -7.91 -24.81
CA ASP A 448 -14.34 -8.16 -26.15
C ASP A 448 -14.10 -9.61 -26.58
N ASP A 449 -12.90 -10.15 -26.34
CA ASP A 449 -12.53 -11.54 -26.59
C ASP A 449 -13.41 -12.52 -25.79
N TYR A 450 -13.71 -12.21 -24.52
CA TYR A 450 -14.62 -12.99 -23.69
C TYR A 450 -16.04 -13.02 -24.27
N PHE A 451 -16.59 -11.85 -24.63
CA PHE A 451 -17.93 -11.79 -25.23
C PHE A 451 -18.00 -12.38 -26.64
N GLN A 452 -16.89 -12.44 -27.36
CA GLN A 452 -16.81 -13.18 -28.61
C GLN A 452 -16.88 -14.69 -28.36
N LEU A 453 -16.17 -15.19 -27.35
CA LEU A 453 -16.21 -16.60 -26.96
C LEU A 453 -17.60 -17.02 -26.49
N SER A 454 -18.25 -16.22 -25.63
CA SER A 454 -19.55 -16.54 -25.02
C SER A 454 -20.69 -16.66 -26.03
N LYS A 455 -20.56 -16.09 -27.24
CA LYS A 455 -21.49 -16.33 -28.36
C LYS A 455 -21.48 -17.78 -28.85
N THR A 456 -20.36 -18.48 -28.70
CA THR A 456 -20.18 -19.87 -29.16
C THR A 456 -20.13 -20.87 -28.02
N HIS A 457 -19.73 -20.44 -26.82
CA HIS A 457 -19.58 -21.27 -25.64
C HIS A 457 -20.70 -20.93 -24.65
N PRO A 458 -21.72 -21.79 -24.49
CA PRO A 458 -22.85 -21.53 -23.61
C PRO A 458 -22.40 -21.49 -22.14
N GLN A 459 -23.02 -20.62 -21.36
CA GLN A 459 -22.68 -20.46 -19.94
C GLN A 459 -23.23 -21.63 -19.09
N PRO A 460 -22.50 -22.05 -18.05
CA PRO A 460 -23.03 -22.86 -16.97
C PRO A 460 -24.35 -22.34 -16.42
N LYS A 461 -25.27 -23.25 -16.10
CA LYS A 461 -26.59 -22.89 -15.51
C LYS A 461 -26.50 -22.12 -14.20
N PHE A 462 -25.38 -22.20 -13.51
CA PHE A 462 -25.15 -21.57 -12.22
C PHE A 462 -24.23 -20.34 -12.30
N TRP A 463 -23.83 -19.91 -13.51
CA TRP A 463 -23.20 -18.60 -13.66
C TRP A 463 -24.24 -17.51 -13.34
N PRO A 464 -24.00 -16.66 -12.33
CA PRO A 464 -24.86 -15.53 -12.04
C PRO A 464 -24.92 -14.56 -13.21
N LYS A 465 -26.11 -14.01 -13.48
CA LYS A 465 -26.28 -12.96 -14.51
C LYS A 465 -25.49 -11.71 -14.15
N GLU A 466 -25.34 -11.49 -12.85
CA GLU A 466 -24.56 -10.42 -12.23
C GLU A 466 -23.09 -10.47 -12.63
N GLY A 467 -22.54 -11.66 -12.94
CA GLY A 467 -21.15 -11.81 -13.40
C GLY A 467 -20.91 -11.17 -14.77
N ASP A 468 -21.79 -11.46 -15.74
CA ASP A 468 -21.76 -10.86 -17.07
C ASP A 468 -22.06 -9.35 -17.04
N GLU A 469 -22.94 -8.93 -16.13
CA GLU A 469 -23.23 -7.52 -15.90
C GLU A 469 -22.01 -6.78 -15.37
N GLU A 470 -21.29 -7.34 -14.39
CA GLU A 470 -20.08 -6.73 -13.87
C GLU A 470 -18.98 -6.63 -14.95
N ILE A 471 -18.80 -7.66 -15.79
CA ILE A 471 -17.85 -7.61 -16.91
C ILE A 471 -18.22 -6.49 -17.89
N ARG A 472 -19.50 -6.30 -18.21
CA ARG A 472 -19.97 -5.17 -19.03
C ARG A 472 -19.76 -3.83 -18.34
N ASN A 473 -19.96 -3.76 -17.03
CA ASN A 473 -19.77 -2.54 -16.26
C ASN A 473 -18.30 -2.11 -16.28
N ILE A 474 -17.36 -3.05 -16.13
CA ILE A 474 -15.92 -2.76 -16.25
C ILE A 474 -15.60 -2.17 -17.64
N GLY A 475 -16.07 -2.81 -18.72
CA GLY A 475 -15.87 -2.31 -20.08
C GLY A 475 -16.50 -0.93 -20.31
N SER A 476 -17.67 -0.69 -19.72
CA SER A 476 -18.34 0.62 -19.77
C SER A 476 -17.55 1.70 -19.02
N THR A 477 -16.96 1.37 -17.88
CA THR A 477 -16.06 2.27 -17.13
C THR A 477 -14.84 2.64 -17.98
N VAL A 478 -14.17 1.65 -18.61
CA VAL A 478 -13.03 1.89 -19.51
C VAL A 478 -13.44 2.79 -20.67
N LYS A 479 -14.54 2.47 -21.35
CA LYS A 479 -15.02 3.25 -22.48
C LYS A 479 -15.32 4.71 -22.09
N SER A 480 -16.07 4.91 -21.01
CA SER A 480 -16.53 6.23 -20.59
C SER A 480 -15.40 7.12 -20.08
N TRP A 481 -14.46 6.58 -19.28
CA TRP A 481 -13.45 7.40 -18.59
C TRP A 481 -12.08 7.45 -19.27
N ILE A 482 -11.71 6.43 -20.04
CA ILE A 482 -10.37 6.29 -20.62
C ILE A 482 -10.37 6.55 -22.13
N ILE A 483 -11.41 6.07 -22.83
CA ILE A 483 -11.51 6.20 -24.29
C ILE A 483 -12.27 7.49 -24.65
N GLN A 484 -13.38 7.75 -23.95
CA GLN A 484 -14.19 8.96 -24.04
C GLN A 484 -13.81 9.95 -22.93
N ASP A 485 -14.34 11.17 -23.04
CA ASP A 485 -14.09 12.23 -22.06
C ASP A 485 -15.42 12.91 -21.67
N PRO A 486 -16.01 12.52 -20.52
CA PRO A 486 -17.29 13.06 -20.08
C PRO A 486 -17.18 14.56 -19.72
N PHE A 487 -16.01 15.04 -19.30
CA PHE A 487 -15.82 16.45 -18.98
C PHE A 487 -15.83 17.30 -20.24
N GLN A 488 -15.13 16.86 -21.29
CA GLN A 488 -15.18 17.52 -22.59
C GLN A 488 -16.60 17.51 -23.16
N GLU A 489 -17.30 16.38 -23.09
CA GLU A 489 -18.68 16.29 -23.57
C GLU A 489 -19.57 17.31 -22.85
N ILE A 490 -19.51 17.40 -21.52
CA ILE A 490 -20.29 18.40 -20.77
C ILE A 490 -19.93 19.82 -21.21
N ARG A 491 -18.64 20.16 -21.31
CA ARG A 491 -18.18 21.51 -21.73
C ARG A 491 -18.73 21.91 -23.10
N VAL A 492 -18.74 20.98 -24.05
CA VAL A 492 -19.26 21.21 -25.41
C VAL A 492 -20.77 21.41 -25.38
N HIS A 493 -21.51 20.58 -24.64
CA HIS A 493 -22.98 20.67 -24.58
C HIS A 493 -23.49 21.88 -23.80
N SER A 494 -22.79 22.30 -22.74
CA SER A 494 -23.19 23.41 -21.87
C SER A 494 -22.72 24.78 -22.35
N GLN A 495 -21.95 24.86 -23.44
CA GLN A 495 -21.35 26.09 -23.98
C GLN A 495 -20.56 26.89 -22.92
N LEU A 496 -19.96 26.21 -21.94
CA LEU A 496 -19.19 26.84 -20.86
C LEU A 496 -17.94 27.56 -21.41
N ASP A 497 -17.33 26.98 -22.45
CA ASP A 497 -16.19 27.56 -23.13
C ASP A 497 -16.65 28.35 -24.37
N LYS A 498 -17.10 29.61 -24.19
CA LYS A 498 -17.39 30.56 -25.30
C LYS A 498 -16.12 31.07 -26.03
N THR A 499 -15.02 30.35 -25.92
CA THR A 499 -13.71 30.71 -26.50
C THR A 499 -13.46 29.93 -27.78
N ASP A 500 -12.84 30.55 -28.79
CA ASP A 500 -12.50 29.94 -30.10
C ASP A 500 -11.56 28.71 -30.04
N SER A 501 -11.13 28.29 -28.85
CA SER A 501 -10.25 27.13 -28.64
C SER A 501 -11.03 25.88 -28.25
N THR A 502 -10.81 24.77 -28.96
CA THR A 502 -11.34 23.45 -28.59
C THR A 502 -10.88 23.05 -27.19
N PRO A 503 -11.79 22.56 -26.31
CA PRO A 503 -11.42 22.07 -24.98
C PRO A 503 -10.36 20.97 -25.07
N GLU A 504 -9.41 21.00 -24.14
CA GLU A 504 -8.34 19.99 -24.06
C GLU A 504 -8.95 18.61 -23.73
N LYS A 505 -8.59 17.60 -24.53
CA LYS A 505 -9.07 16.23 -24.31
C LYS A 505 -8.44 15.63 -23.06
N HIS A 506 -9.27 15.04 -22.22
CA HIS A 506 -8.92 14.41 -20.96
C HIS A 506 -8.13 15.34 -20.03
N ALA A 507 -8.52 16.62 -19.94
CA ALA A 507 -7.82 17.63 -19.15
C ALA A 507 -7.61 17.21 -17.68
N LEU A 508 -8.63 16.62 -17.05
CA LEU A 508 -8.53 16.09 -15.69
C LEU A 508 -7.49 14.96 -15.58
N LEU A 509 -7.63 13.90 -16.37
CA LEU A 509 -6.76 12.71 -16.26
C LEU A 509 -5.33 12.97 -16.75
N SER A 510 -5.14 13.83 -17.75
CA SER A 510 -3.81 14.20 -18.24
C SER A 510 -2.97 14.93 -17.19
N GLN A 511 -3.61 15.62 -16.24
CA GLN A 511 -2.94 16.38 -15.19
C GLN A 511 -2.98 15.72 -13.81
N HIS A 512 -3.92 14.79 -13.58
CA HIS A 512 -4.14 14.14 -12.28
C HIS A 512 -3.60 12.70 -12.24
N ALA A 513 -2.29 12.57 -12.07
CA ALA A 513 -1.60 11.26 -12.07
C ALA A 513 -2.09 10.31 -10.96
N ILE A 514 -2.36 10.82 -9.76
CA ILE A 514 -2.86 10.02 -8.63
C ILE A 514 -4.23 9.39 -8.98
N LEU A 515 -5.18 10.18 -9.49
CA LEU A 515 -6.48 9.69 -9.92
C LEU A 515 -6.35 8.63 -11.03
N CYS A 516 -5.44 8.83 -11.99
CA CYS A 516 -5.18 7.82 -13.02
C CYS A 516 -4.77 6.47 -12.43
N GLY A 517 -3.88 6.47 -11.44
CA GLY A 517 -3.43 5.23 -10.80
C GLY A 517 -4.50 4.56 -9.94
N LEU A 518 -5.39 5.34 -9.31
CA LEU A 518 -6.51 4.79 -8.54
C LEU A 518 -7.60 4.21 -9.45
N ILE A 519 -7.90 4.84 -10.59
CA ILE A 519 -8.79 4.26 -11.60
C ILE A 519 -8.17 2.97 -12.15
N LEU A 520 -6.86 2.96 -12.43
CA LEU A 520 -6.16 1.77 -12.89
C LEU A 520 -6.26 0.63 -11.87
N PHE A 521 -6.05 0.94 -10.58
CA PHE A 521 -6.18 -0.01 -9.48
C PHE A 521 -7.61 -0.56 -9.39
N ASN A 522 -8.63 0.31 -9.41
CA ASN A 522 -10.04 -0.07 -9.38
C ASN A 522 -10.37 -1.08 -10.50
N ILE A 523 -10.03 -0.76 -11.75
CA ILE A 523 -10.41 -1.58 -12.90
C ILE A 523 -9.67 -2.93 -12.88
N ASN A 524 -8.37 -2.95 -12.57
CA ASN A 524 -7.60 -4.19 -12.50
C ASN A 524 -8.07 -5.11 -11.37
N MET A 525 -8.39 -4.55 -10.21
CA MET A 525 -8.94 -5.34 -9.09
C MET A 525 -10.31 -5.94 -9.42
N ARG A 526 -11.19 -5.18 -10.09
CA ARG A 526 -12.48 -5.69 -10.59
C ARG A 526 -12.29 -6.82 -11.60
N MET A 527 -11.36 -6.65 -12.54
CA MET A 527 -11.01 -7.69 -13.52
C MET A 527 -10.48 -8.96 -12.84
N GLN A 528 -9.63 -8.82 -11.83
CA GLN A 528 -9.10 -9.96 -11.08
C GLN A 528 -10.22 -10.73 -10.38
N LEU A 529 -11.10 -10.03 -9.65
CA LEU A 529 -12.19 -10.66 -8.92
C LEU A 529 -13.19 -11.35 -9.87
N ALA A 530 -13.63 -10.65 -10.93
CA ALA A 530 -14.54 -11.22 -11.92
C ALA A 530 -13.90 -12.44 -12.62
N GLY A 531 -12.60 -12.36 -12.94
CA GLY A 531 -11.84 -13.46 -13.52
C GLY A 531 -11.74 -14.68 -12.60
N GLN A 532 -11.48 -14.48 -11.30
CA GLN A 532 -11.43 -15.57 -10.32
C GLN A 532 -12.81 -16.23 -10.14
N GLN A 533 -13.88 -15.45 -10.12
CA GLN A 533 -15.25 -15.97 -10.07
C GLN A 533 -15.58 -16.78 -11.32
N LEU A 534 -15.23 -16.27 -12.50
CA LEU A 534 -15.43 -16.95 -13.78
C LEU A 534 -14.78 -18.34 -13.77
N VAL A 535 -13.48 -18.42 -13.49
CA VAL A 535 -12.74 -19.68 -13.56
C VAL A 535 -13.16 -20.63 -12.43
N THR A 536 -13.60 -20.11 -11.28
CA THR A 536 -14.19 -20.92 -10.20
C THR A 536 -15.47 -21.63 -10.65
N GLN A 537 -16.32 -20.99 -11.45
CA GLN A 537 -17.60 -21.56 -11.85
C GLN A 537 -17.49 -22.46 -13.10
N TRP A 538 -16.58 -22.17 -14.04
CA TRP A 538 -16.41 -23.00 -15.25
C TRP A 538 -15.57 -24.26 -15.00
N TYR A 539 -14.73 -24.25 -13.96
CA TYR A 539 -13.76 -25.30 -13.62
C TYR A 539 -12.73 -25.62 -14.69
N ASP A 540 -12.71 -24.89 -15.79
CA ASP A 540 -11.90 -25.19 -16.96
C ASP A 540 -10.40 -25.15 -16.63
N ILE A 541 -9.93 -24.10 -15.95
CA ILE A 541 -8.52 -23.99 -15.56
C ILE A 541 -8.18 -25.03 -14.50
N GLN A 542 -8.97 -25.17 -13.43
CA GLN A 542 -8.69 -26.10 -12.35
C GLN A 542 -8.67 -27.55 -12.85
N GLN A 543 -9.65 -27.97 -13.65
CA GLN A 543 -9.66 -29.32 -14.21
C GLN A 543 -8.48 -29.53 -15.17
N LEU A 544 -8.14 -28.54 -16.01
CA LEU A 544 -6.95 -28.64 -16.86
C LEU A 544 -5.65 -28.71 -16.06
N ALA A 545 -5.57 -28.13 -14.85
CA ALA A 545 -4.42 -28.33 -13.96
C ALA A 545 -4.27 -29.80 -13.54
N PHE A 546 -5.37 -30.50 -13.23
CA PHE A 546 -5.37 -31.95 -12.97
C PHE A 546 -5.01 -32.75 -14.21
N LEU A 547 -5.53 -32.37 -15.39
CA LEU A 547 -5.21 -33.04 -16.65
C LEU A 547 -3.72 -32.89 -17.00
N HIS A 548 -3.19 -31.68 -16.90
CA HIS A 548 -1.78 -31.39 -17.14
C HIS A 548 -0.92 -32.23 -16.20
N ASN A 549 -1.26 -32.28 -14.91
CA ASN A 549 -0.57 -33.14 -13.94
C ASN A 549 -0.63 -34.63 -14.30
N LEU A 550 -1.78 -35.13 -14.78
CA LEU A 550 -1.91 -36.51 -15.22
C LEU A 550 -1.04 -36.82 -16.44
N VAL A 551 -0.96 -35.87 -17.39
CA VAL A 551 -0.18 -36.01 -18.63
C VAL A 551 1.32 -36.01 -18.36
N ILE A 552 1.84 -35.09 -17.54
CA ILE A 552 3.28 -35.03 -17.21
C ILE A 552 3.76 -36.23 -16.40
N ASN A 553 2.86 -36.91 -15.69
CA ASN A 553 3.18 -38.18 -15.02
C ASN A 553 3.23 -39.36 -15.99
N SER A 554 2.83 -39.18 -17.26
CA SER A 554 2.99 -40.19 -18.30
C SER A 554 4.41 -40.15 -18.90
N PRO A 555 5.07 -41.31 -19.11
CA PRO A 555 6.41 -41.38 -19.70
C PRO A 555 6.60 -40.59 -21.01
N ALA A 556 5.57 -40.49 -21.85
CA ALA A 556 5.64 -39.84 -23.16
C ALA A 556 5.68 -38.29 -23.10
N HIS A 557 5.31 -37.68 -21.97
CA HIS A 557 5.12 -36.23 -21.86
C HIS A 557 5.70 -35.62 -20.58
N LYS A 558 6.70 -36.27 -19.96
CA LYS A 558 7.38 -35.76 -18.75
C LYS A 558 8.02 -34.37 -18.92
N ASP A 559 8.32 -34.02 -20.16
CA ASP A 559 8.94 -32.75 -20.58
C ASP A 559 7.91 -31.67 -20.96
N LEU A 560 6.60 -31.97 -20.97
CA LEU A 560 5.58 -31.00 -21.32
C LEU A 560 5.55 -29.85 -20.30
N ARG A 561 5.57 -28.61 -20.80
CA ARG A 561 5.58 -27.38 -19.99
C ARG A 561 4.37 -26.52 -20.29
N TRP A 562 3.87 -25.85 -19.25
CA TRP A 562 2.79 -24.87 -19.37
C TRP A 562 3.03 -23.70 -18.40
N PRO A 563 3.89 -22.73 -18.78
CA PRO A 563 4.27 -21.61 -17.91
C PRO A 563 3.07 -20.86 -17.31
N ASP A 564 2.03 -20.59 -18.09
CA ASP A 564 0.83 -19.93 -17.58
C ASP A 564 0.13 -20.75 -16.47
N MET A 565 0.01 -22.08 -16.64
CA MET A 565 -0.59 -22.94 -15.62
C MET A 565 0.29 -23.05 -14.37
N ASP A 566 1.61 -23.07 -14.53
CA ASP A 566 2.55 -23.07 -13.41
C ASP A 566 2.46 -21.76 -12.62
N ALA A 567 2.31 -20.61 -13.30
CA ALA A 567 2.03 -19.32 -12.66
C ALA A 567 0.68 -19.34 -11.90
N PHE A 568 -0.39 -19.89 -12.49
CA PHE A 568 -1.68 -20.06 -11.82
C PHE A 568 -1.56 -20.92 -10.55
N LEU A 569 -0.83 -22.03 -10.60
CA LEU A 569 -0.59 -22.91 -9.46
C LEU A 569 0.22 -22.20 -8.36
N LYS A 570 1.19 -21.36 -8.72
CA LYS A 570 1.97 -20.56 -7.77
C LYS A 570 1.11 -19.48 -7.10
N ILE A 571 0.24 -18.82 -7.86
CA ILE A 571 -0.67 -17.78 -7.34
C ILE A 571 -1.65 -18.34 -6.31
N HIS A 572 -2.29 -19.47 -6.59
CA HIS A 572 -3.34 -20.03 -5.73
C HIS A 572 -2.86 -21.11 -4.76
N GLY A 573 -1.63 -21.60 -4.93
CA GLY A 573 -1.03 -22.67 -4.14
C GLY A 573 -1.44 -24.07 -4.61
N GLU A 574 -0.45 -24.93 -4.83
CA GLU A 574 -0.69 -26.32 -5.25
C GLU A 574 -1.61 -27.09 -4.29
N SER A 575 -1.47 -26.85 -2.98
CA SER A 575 -2.28 -27.52 -1.95
C SER A 575 -3.76 -27.15 -2.00
N HIS A 576 -4.06 -25.95 -2.47
CA HIS A 576 -5.42 -25.48 -2.66
C HIS A 576 -6.02 -26.09 -3.93
N ILE A 577 -5.30 -26.07 -5.05
CA ILE A 577 -5.79 -26.60 -6.33
C ILE A 577 -5.93 -28.12 -6.31
N PHE A 578 -4.92 -28.85 -5.84
CA PHE A 578 -4.88 -30.31 -5.90
C PHE A 578 -5.50 -31.03 -4.69
N VAL A 579 -6.05 -30.30 -3.72
CA VAL A 579 -6.55 -30.88 -2.45
C VAL A 579 -5.42 -31.66 -1.74
N GLY A 580 -4.41 -30.91 -1.27
CA GLY A 580 -3.19 -31.45 -0.68
C GLY A 580 -2.05 -31.54 -1.70
N SER A 581 -1.13 -32.50 -1.53
CA SER A 581 0.04 -32.62 -2.41
C SER A 581 -0.33 -32.97 -3.86
N ARG A 582 0.57 -32.68 -4.81
CA ARG A 582 0.35 -33.00 -6.23
C ARG A 582 0.05 -34.51 -6.43
N PRO A 583 -1.04 -34.90 -7.14
CA PRO A 583 -1.41 -36.31 -7.29
C PRO A 583 -0.35 -37.09 -8.07
N LYS A 584 -0.03 -38.30 -7.60
CA LYS A 584 1.06 -39.12 -8.17
C LYS A 584 0.59 -40.19 -9.16
N ASN A 585 -0.69 -40.53 -9.17
CA ASN A 585 -1.25 -41.57 -10.02
C ASN A 585 -2.70 -41.26 -10.40
N ALA A 586 -3.21 -41.94 -11.43
CA ALA A 586 -4.55 -41.68 -11.98
C ALA A 586 -5.68 -41.82 -10.95
N LYS A 587 -5.60 -42.80 -10.05
CA LYS A 587 -6.61 -43.01 -8.99
C LYS A 587 -6.64 -41.85 -8.00
N ASP A 588 -5.47 -41.45 -7.51
CA ASP A 588 -5.34 -40.31 -6.60
C ASP A 588 -5.78 -39.01 -7.28
N SER A 589 -5.40 -38.81 -8.54
CA SER A 589 -5.80 -37.64 -9.34
C SER A 589 -7.31 -37.56 -9.51
N LEU A 590 -7.98 -38.68 -9.86
CA LEU A 590 -9.43 -38.73 -10.01
C LEU A 590 -10.15 -38.44 -8.68
N ASN A 591 -9.78 -39.11 -7.60
CA ASN A 591 -10.43 -38.90 -6.29
C ASN A 591 -10.37 -37.44 -5.86
N ARG A 592 -9.22 -36.78 -6.04
CA ARG A 592 -9.03 -35.38 -5.65
C ARG A 592 -9.71 -34.41 -6.61
N LEU A 593 -9.79 -34.75 -7.90
CA LEU A 593 -10.56 -33.99 -8.89
C LEU A 593 -12.06 -34.02 -8.58
N GLU A 594 -12.60 -35.18 -8.20
CA GLU A 594 -14.01 -35.31 -7.78
C GLU A 594 -14.30 -34.53 -6.50
N LEU A 595 -13.34 -34.45 -5.57
CA LEU A 595 -13.44 -33.60 -4.37
C LEU A 595 -13.39 -32.12 -4.72
N ALA A 596 -12.49 -31.70 -5.62
CA ALA A 596 -12.31 -30.31 -6.01
C ALA A 596 -13.54 -29.75 -6.75
N THR A 597 -14.17 -30.57 -7.59
CA THR A 597 -15.37 -30.23 -8.37
C THR A 597 -16.69 -30.43 -7.61
N GLY A 598 -16.65 -31.00 -6.40
CA GLY A 598 -17.84 -31.26 -5.57
C GLY A 598 -18.73 -32.42 -6.03
N ILE A 599 -18.25 -33.26 -6.97
CA ILE A 599 -18.97 -34.44 -7.50
C ILE A 599 -19.05 -35.56 -6.45
N SER A 600 -18.00 -35.69 -5.65
CA SER A 600 -17.90 -36.65 -4.54
C SER A 600 -17.72 -35.91 -3.22
N SER A 601 -18.44 -36.32 -2.18
CA SER A 601 -18.22 -35.83 -0.82
C SER A 601 -16.99 -36.51 -0.20
N ALA A 602 -16.25 -35.80 0.66
CA ALA A 602 -15.18 -36.39 1.47
C ALA A 602 -15.67 -37.62 2.28
N ALA A 603 -16.95 -37.64 2.65
CA ALA A 603 -17.57 -38.78 3.34
C ALA A 603 -17.65 -40.05 2.47
N ASN A 604 -17.63 -39.95 1.14
CA ASN A 604 -17.62 -41.10 0.23
C ASN A 604 -16.27 -41.84 0.24
N PHE A 605 -15.20 -41.18 0.68
CA PHE A 605 -13.85 -41.75 0.77
C PHE A 605 -13.50 -42.25 2.19
N ALA A 606 -14.41 -42.10 3.17
CA ALA A 606 -14.25 -42.63 4.52
C ALA A 606 -14.44 -44.16 4.55
N ARG A 607 -13.69 -44.85 5.44
CA ARG A 607 -13.69 -46.33 5.53
C ARG A 607 -15.08 -46.94 5.75
N ASP A 608 -15.99 -46.22 6.40
CA ASP A 608 -17.33 -46.72 6.78
C ASP A 608 -18.47 -46.15 5.91
N SER A 609 -18.16 -45.66 4.70
CA SER A 609 -19.17 -45.10 3.78
C SER A 609 -20.16 -46.18 3.29
N ARG A 610 -21.45 -46.00 3.62
CA ARG A 610 -22.53 -46.95 3.26
C ARG A 610 -23.33 -46.56 2.00
N SER A 611 -23.02 -45.43 1.35
CA SER A 611 -23.74 -44.96 0.16
C SER A 611 -22.85 -44.10 -0.73
N ARG A 612 -22.44 -44.63 -1.89
CA ARG A 612 -21.73 -43.86 -2.94
C ARG A 612 -22.76 -43.17 -3.85
N ARG A 613 -23.28 -42.01 -3.42
CA ARG A 613 -24.10 -41.16 -4.30
C ARG A 613 -23.18 -40.25 -5.12
N PHE A 614 -23.21 -40.42 -6.44
CA PHE A 614 -22.63 -39.46 -7.38
C PHE A 614 -23.50 -38.21 -7.43
N HIS A 615 -22.92 -37.06 -7.13
CA HIS A 615 -23.59 -35.76 -7.28
C HIS A 615 -23.16 -35.15 -8.62
N LYS A 616 -24.11 -34.57 -9.36
CA LYS A 616 -23.74 -33.70 -10.48
C LYS A 616 -23.15 -32.40 -9.89
N PRO A 617 -22.15 -31.77 -10.54
CA PRO A 617 -21.70 -30.44 -10.13
C PRO A 617 -22.91 -29.51 -10.09
N ASP A 618 -23.23 -28.99 -8.90
CA ASP A 618 -24.40 -28.13 -8.66
C ASP A 618 -24.02 -26.65 -8.51
N GLY A 619 -22.72 -26.33 -8.60
CA GLY A 619 -22.16 -24.99 -8.40
C GLY A 619 -22.17 -24.52 -6.94
N LYS A 620 -22.67 -25.34 -5.99
CA LYS A 620 -22.84 -24.93 -4.58
C LYS A 620 -21.71 -25.40 -3.67
N ASN A 621 -21.06 -26.51 -4.01
CA ASN A 621 -19.97 -27.09 -3.22
C ASN A 621 -18.55 -26.99 -3.84
N PRO A 622 -18.25 -26.19 -4.89
CA PRO A 622 -16.90 -26.17 -5.42
C PRO A 622 -15.92 -25.46 -4.50
N ARG A 623 -14.65 -25.85 -4.61
CA ARG A 623 -13.57 -25.13 -3.95
C ARG A 623 -13.35 -23.78 -4.63
N VAL A 624 -13.79 -22.71 -3.97
CA VAL A 624 -13.72 -21.34 -4.48
C VAL A 624 -12.29 -20.80 -4.42
N LEU A 625 -11.81 -20.24 -5.54
CA LEU A 625 -10.57 -19.48 -5.53
C LEU A 625 -10.79 -18.20 -4.74
N LYS A 626 -9.98 -18.01 -3.69
CA LYS A 626 -9.94 -16.76 -2.96
C LYS A 626 -8.83 -15.86 -3.54
N PRO A 627 -9.00 -14.53 -3.53
CA PRO A 627 -7.92 -13.67 -3.93
C PRO A 627 -6.76 -13.81 -2.95
N THR A 628 -5.55 -13.94 -3.49
CA THR A 628 -4.32 -14.21 -2.72
C THR A 628 -3.52 -12.95 -2.41
N THR A 629 -3.99 -11.81 -2.90
CA THR A 629 -3.45 -10.47 -2.63
C THR A 629 -4.00 -9.93 -1.32
N ALA A 630 -3.22 -9.95 -0.25
CA ALA A 630 -3.70 -9.58 1.08
C ALA A 630 -3.92 -8.07 1.19
N VAL A 631 -2.91 -7.26 0.80
CA VAL A 631 -2.95 -5.81 0.99
C VAL A 631 -3.86 -5.14 -0.03
N ALA A 632 -3.80 -5.52 -1.30
CA ALA A 632 -4.67 -4.95 -2.33
C ALA A 632 -6.17 -5.19 -2.02
N ASN A 633 -6.51 -6.31 -1.39
CA ASN A 633 -7.89 -6.59 -0.98
C ASN A 633 -8.42 -5.65 0.12
N LEU A 634 -7.57 -5.07 0.97
CA LEU A 634 -8.02 -4.04 1.95
C LEU A 634 -8.58 -2.82 1.23
N PHE A 635 -7.93 -2.45 0.14
CA PHE A 635 -8.30 -1.29 -0.67
C PHE A 635 -9.42 -1.62 -1.68
N PHE A 636 -9.72 -2.90 -1.90
CA PHE A 636 -10.85 -3.32 -2.75
C PHE A 636 -12.16 -2.73 -2.24
N ALA A 637 -12.49 -2.94 -0.96
CA ALA A 637 -13.72 -2.40 -0.38
C ALA A 637 -13.74 -0.87 -0.33
N GLN A 638 -12.57 -0.22 -0.41
CA GLN A 638 -12.44 1.23 -0.36
C GLN A 638 -12.67 1.89 -1.73
N TYR A 639 -12.23 1.25 -2.81
CA TYR A 639 -12.30 1.81 -4.16
C TYR A 639 -13.28 1.09 -5.09
N VAL A 640 -13.74 -0.11 -4.74
CA VAL A 640 -14.60 -0.98 -5.57
C VAL A 640 -15.89 -1.36 -4.85
N GLY A 641 -15.79 -1.76 -3.57
CA GLY A 641 -16.95 -2.02 -2.72
C GLY A 641 -17.61 -0.72 -2.27
N GLY A 642 -18.93 -0.71 -2.09
CA GLY A 642 -19.60 0.37 -1.36
C GLY A 642 -19.05 0.52 0.06
N PRO A 643 -19.43 1.58 0.80
CA PRO A 643 -18.84 1.95 2.08
C PRO A 643 -19.13 0.89 3.16
N GLY A 644 -18.31 -0.16 3.21
CA GLY A 644 -18.26 -1.12 4.30
C GLY A 644 -17.33 -0.61 5.39
N GLU A 645 -17.69 -0.85 6.65
CA GLU A 645 -16.88 -0.48 7.83
C GLU A 645 -15.50 -1.17 7.82
N ASP A 646 -15.33 -2.24 7.02
CA ASP A 646 -14.12 -3.06 6.93
C ASP A 646 -13.10 -2.61 5.84
N ALA A 647 -13.23 -1.41 5.25
CA ALA A 647 -12.40 -0.96 4.13
C ALA A 647 -11.17 -0.12 4.52
N GLY A 648 -10.05 -0.32 3.82
CA GLY A 648 -8.88 0.57 3.87
C GLY A 648 -7.87 0.29 4.99
N ILE A 649 -7.07 1.33 5.32
CA ILE A 649 -5.95 1.24 6.27
C ILE A 649 -6.39 0.89 7.69
N GLY A 650 -7.63 1.20 8.06
CA GLY A 650 -8.17 0.88 9.39
C GLY A 650 -8.11 -0.61 9.74
N ASN A 651 -8.10 -1.51 8.74
CA ASN A 651 -8.09 -2.96 8.93
C ASN A 651 -6.74 -3.62 8.62
N ILE A 652 -5.68 -2.83 8.50
CA ILE A 652 -4.32 -3.36 8.23
C ILE A 652 -3.77 -4.17 9.40
N GLU A 653 -4.24 -3.91 10.63
CA GLU A 653 -3.94 -4.67 11.84
C GLU A 653 -4.16 -6.17 11.64
N ARG A 654 -5.30 -6.58 11.05
CA ARG A 654 -5.58 -8.00 10.76
C ARG A 654 -4.52 -8.64 9.88
N ILE A 655 -4.01 -7.91 8.89
CA ILE A 655 -2.96 -8.41 7.99
C ILE A 655 -1.62 -8.53 8.74
N LEU A 656 -1.29 -7.53 9.55
CA LEU A 656 -0.08 -7.54 10.37
C LEU A 656 -0.10 -8.70 11.37
N ASP A 657 -1.27 -8.97 11.98
CA ASP A 657 -1.49 -10.13 12.85
C ASP A 657 -1.29 -11.45 12.11
N GLU A 658 -1.93 -11.64 10.95
CA GLU A 658 -1.77 -12.86 10.15
C GLU A 658 -0.32 -13.09 9.72
N LEU A 659 0.40 -12.04 9.31
CA LEU A 659 1.80 -12.13 8.95
C LEU A 659 2.68 -12.46 10.16
N SER A 660 2.37 -11.89 11.33
CA SER A 660 3.08 -12.21 12.57
C SER A 660 2.95 -13.67 12.97
N GLN A 661 1.74 -14.23 12.85
CA GLN A 661 1.49 -15.65 13.15
C GLN A 661 2.23 -16.57 12.18
N LYS A 662 2.26 -16.25 10.88
CA LYS A 662 3.00 -17.03 9.87
C LYS A 662 4.51 -17.01 10.13
N SER A 663 5.07 -15.85 10.48
CA SER A 663 6.50 -15.71 10.77
C SER A 663 6.96 -16.53 11.98
N ASN A 664 6.08 -16.75 12.96
CA ASN A 664 6.37 -17.56 14.15
C ASN A 664 6.36 -19.09 13.88
N LEU A 665 5.78 -19.52 12.75
CA LEU A 665 5.62 -20.93 12.39
C LEU A 665 6.73 -21.46 11.46
N GLU A 666 7.49 -20.58 10.81
CA GLU A 666 8.59 -21.00 9.94
C GLU A 666 9.87 -21.29 10.74
N PRO A 667 10.50 -22.45 10.58
CA PRO A 667 11.75 -22.76 11.27
C PRO A 667 12.86 -21.84 10.76
N SER A 668 13.37 -21.02 11.67
CA SER A 668 14.51 -20.11 11.48
C SER A 668 15.69 -20.80 10.78
N SER A 669 15.82 -20.56 9.47
CA SER A 669 17.04 -20.85 8.73
C SER A 669 18.04 -19.74 9.04
N LYS A 670 19.15 -20.10 9.69
CA LYS A 670 20.14 -19.17 10.26
C LYS A 670 20.89 -18.30 9.25
N GLU A 671 20.63 -18.43 7.95
CA GLU A 671 21.40 -17.77 6.89
C GLU A 671 20.75 -16.52 6.28
N LEU A 672 19.47 -16.21 6.57
CA LEU A 672 18.75 -15.04 6.03
C LEU A 672 18.40 -13.94 7.07
N GLN A 673 19.03 -13.98 8.25
CA GLN A 673 18.65 -13.14 9.40
C GLN A 673 19.12 -11.69 9.36
N LYS A 674 19.89 -11.27 8.36
CA LYS A 674 20.24 -9.86 8.19
C LYS A 674 19.51 -9.35 6.95
N SER A 675 18.61 -8.40 7.19
CA SER A 675 18.09 -7.42 6.21
C SER A 675 16.65 -7.55 5.69
N ASN A 676 15.85 -8.61 5.96
CA ASN A 676 14.45 -8.58 5.48
C ASN A 676 13.61 -7.58 6.30
N PRO A 677 13.14 -6.48 5.71
CA PRO A 677 12.54 -5.37 6.46
C PRO A 677 11.07 -5.64 6.78
N GLU A 678 10.44 -6.64 6.16
CA GLU A 678 9.14 -7.16 6.57
C GLU A 678 9.24 -7.85 7.92
N LEU A 679 10.27 -8.68 8.13
CA LEU A 679 10.51 -9.33 9.42
C LEU A 679 10.76 -8.31 10.53
N LEU A 680 11.36 -7.16 10.23
CA LEU A 680 11.53 -6.07 11.20
C LEU A 680 10.19 -5.48 11.63
N ILE A 681 9.30 -5.19 10.67
CA ILE A 681 7.97 -4.64 10.96
C ILE A 681 7.11 -5.67 11.69
N THR A 682 7.11 -6.91 11.23
CA THR A 682 6.35 -8.01 11.85
C THR A 682 6.82 -8.29 13.26
N ARG A 683 8.13 -8.27 13.51
CA ARG A 683 8.69 -8.44 14.86
C ARG A 683 8.35 -7.26 15.78
N LYS A 684 8.41 -6.03 15.26
CA LYS A 684 8.01 -4.83 16.01
C LYS A 684 6.52 -4.87 16.35
N TRP A 685 5.68 -5.27 15.40
CA TRP A 685 4.25 -5.48 15.60
C TRP A 685 4.00 -6.49 16.72
N SER A 686 4.62 -7.68 16.67
CA SER A 686 4.48 -8.70 17.73
C SER A 686 4.89 -8.22 19.11
N ASN A 687 5.88 -7.32 19.21
CA ASN A 687 6.38 -6.85 20.49
C ASN A 687 5.59 -5.66 21.06
N THR A 688 5.26 -4.69 20.21
CA THR A 688 4.77 -3.37 20.65
C THR A 688 3.34 -3.07 20.21
N HIS A 689 2.82 -3.76 19.20
CA HIS A 689 1.56 -3.45 18.51
C HIS A 689 1.47 -1.99 18.02
N ASN A 690 2.60 -1.29 17.90
CA ASN A 690 2.68 0.11 17.46
C ASN A 690 3.64 0.23 16.27
N ILE A 691 3.23 0.96 15.23
CA ILE A 691 4.03 1.20 14.02
C ILE A 691 4.05 2.69 13.69
N ASP A 692 5.15 3.15 13.11
CA ASP A 692 5.27 4.50 12.59
C ASP A 692 4.54 4.69 11.25
N THR A 693 3.97 5.88 11.01
CA THR A 693 3.23 6.15 9.77
C THR A 693 4.08 5.88 8.51
N LEU A 694 5.36 6.25 8.51
CA LEU A 694 6.22 5.99 7.34
C LEU A 694 6.57 4.50 7.20
N GLN A 695 6.73 3.79 8.32
CA GLN A 695 6.95 2.34 8.31
C GLN A 695 5.73 1.62 7.70
N LEU A 696 4.52 2.06 8.04
CA LEU A 696 3.29 1.53 7.45
C LEU A 696 3.20 1.82 5.94
N LEU A 697 3.50 3.05 5.51
CA LEU A 697 3.48 3.42 4.09
C LEU A 697 4.53 2.65 3.29
N ALA A 698 5.71 2.43 3.87
CA ALA A 698 6.76 1.61 3.25
C ALA A 698 6.35 0.13 3.15
N PHE A 699 5.70 -0.42 4.19
CA PHE A 699 5.12 -1.77 4.15
C PHE A 699 4.09 -1.91 3.03
N LEU A 700 3.12 -0.98 2.96
CA LEU A 700 2.09 -0.94 1.93
C LEU A 700 2.71 -0.93 0.53
N LYS A 701 3.71 -0.08 0.32
CA LYS A 701 4.42 0.05 -0.95
C LYS A 701 5.12 -1.26 -1.35
N THR A 702 5.79 -1.93 -0.42
CA THR A 702 6.46 -3.22 -0.68
C THR A 702 5.44 -4.29 -1.05
N LYS A 703 4.36 -4.43 -0.28
CA LYS A 703 3.33 -5.45 -0.56
C LYS A 703 2.58 -5.20 -1.85
N LEU A 704 2.20 -3.96 -2.15
CA LEU A 704 1.58 -3.63 -3.43
C LEU A 704 2.53 -3.86 -4.61
N PHE A 705 3.85 -3.71 -4.40
CA PHE A 705 4.85 -4.03 -5.42
C PHE A 705 4.86 -5.53 -5.71
N GLU A 706 4.87 -6.38 -4.68
CA GLU A 706 4.83 -7.85 -4.81
C GLU A 706 3.53 -8.37 -5.41
N GLU A 707 2.40 -7.75 -5.08
CA GLU A 707 1.06 -8.21 -5.46
C GLU A 707 0.68 -7.85 -6.90
N GLU A 708 1.29 -6.85 -7.55
CA GLU A 708 0.91 -6.41 -8.90
C GLU A 708 0.83 -7.54 -9.94
N PRO A 709 1.84 -8.44 -10.09
CA PRO A 709 1.76 -9.48 -11.11
C PRO A 709 0.58 -10.44 -10.86
N VAL A 710 0.20 -10.62 -9.59
CA VAL A 710 -0.96 -11.43 -9.19
C VAL A 710 -2.28 -10.74 -9.53
N ILE A 711 -2.33 -9.41 -9.35
CA ILE A 711 -3.48 -8.58 -9.74
C ILE A 711 -3.67 -8.61 -11.27
N LEU A 712 -2.58 -8.57 -12.02
CA LEU A 712 -2.60 -8.46 -13.49
C LEU A 712 -2.72 -9.80 -14.22
N TYR A 713 -2.73 -10.94 -13.53
CA TYR A 713 -2.81 -12.25 -14.16
C TYR A 713 -4.11 -12.40 -14.96
N ASN A 714 -4.00 -12.70 -16.26
CA ASN A 714 -5.14 -12.70 -17.19
C ASN A 714 -5.98 -13.98 -17.12
N TYR A 715 -6.87 -14.06 -16.13
CA TYR A 715 -7.81 -15.17 -15.94
C TYR A 715 -8.76 -15.38 -17.13
N PHE A 716 -9.24 -14.31 -17.77
CA PHE A 716 -10.12 -14.38 -18.93
C PHE A 716 -9.42 -14.97 -20.16
N GLY A 717 -8.18 -14.56 -20.40
CA GLY A 717 -7.33 -15.14 -21.44
C GLY A 717 -7.07 -16.62 -21.19
N MET A 718 -6.82 -17.00 -19.94
CA MET A 718 -6.68 -18.41 -19.55
C MET A 718 -7.96 -19.21 -19.73
N HIS A 719 -9.11 -18.64 -19.40
CA HIS A 719 -10.42 -19.24 -19.63
C HIS A 719 -10.62 -19.54 -21.12
N LYS A 720 -10.39 -18.54 -21.99
CA LYS A 720 -10.48 -18.70 -23.44
C LYS A 720 -9.57 -19.82 -23.97
N ARG A 721 -8.29 -19.79 -23.61
CA ARG A 721 -7.31 -20.81 -24.05
C ARG A 721 -7.65 -22.21 -23.51
N SER A 722 -8.20 -22.28 -22.30
CA SER A 722 -8.67 -23.54 -21.69
C SER A 722 -9.82 -24.15 -22.48
N VAL A 723 -10.83 -23.35 -22.84
CA VAL A 723 -11.95 -23.79 -23.68
C VAL A 723 -11.48 -24.23 -25.06
N GLU A 724 -10.57 -23.48 -25.70
CA GLU A 724 -9.98 -23.86 -27.00
C GLU A 724 -9.27 -25.21 -26.94
N LEU A 725 -8.43 -25.43 -25.91
CA LEU A 725 -7.71 -26.69 -25.72
C LEU A 725 -8.68 -27.86 -25.47
N LEU A 726 -9.71 -27.65 -24.63
CA LEU A 726 -10.74 -28.66 -24.37
C LEU A 726 -11.52 -29.04 -25.63
N ARG A 727 -11.83 -28.07 -26.51
CA ARG A 727 -12.45 -28.33 -27.82
C ARG A 727 -11.55 -29.20 -28.71
N LEU A 728 -10.25 -28.90 -28.77
CA LEU A 728 -9.29 -29.70 -29.55
C LEU A 728 -9.18 -31.14 -29.03
N ILE A 729 -9.15 -31.33 -27.70
CA ILE A 729 -9.13 -32.66 -27.08
C ILE A 729 -10.43 -33.41 -27.38
N ARG A 730 -11.58 -32.75 -27.22
CA ARG A 730 -12.89 -33.31 -27.56
C ARG A 730 -12.94 -33.79 -29.00
N ASP A 731 -12.53 -32.95 -29.96
CA ASP A 731 -12.61 -33.27 -31.38
C ASP A 731 -11.68 -34.43 -31.75
N LYS A 732 -10.48 -34.47 -31.15
CA LYS A 732 -9.51 -35.56 -31.36
C LYS A 732 -10.00 -36.90 -30.79
N GLU A 733 -10.61 -36.88 -29.61
CA GLU A 733 -10.97 -38.06 -28.83
C GLU A 733 -12.46 -38.44 -28.92
N HIS A 734 -13.25 -37.72 -29.73
CA HIS A 734 -14.71 -37.85 -29.81
C HIS A 734 -15.16 -39.30 -30.00
N GLN A 735 -14.58 -40.01 -30.96
CA GLN A 735 -14.94 -41.40 -31.24
C GLN A 735 -14.69 -42.32 -30.04
N LYS A 736 -13.63 -42.08 -29.26
CA LYS A 736 -13.33 -42.85 -28.05
C LYS A 736 -14.29 -42.49 -26.92
N PHE A 737 -14.65 -41.23 -26.75
CA PHE A 737 -15.67 -40.83 -25.77
C PHE A 737 -17.02 -41.47 -26.07
N VAL A 738 -17.45 -41.50 -27.33
CA VAL A 738 -18.68 -42.19 -27.76
C VAL A 738 -18.58 -43.69 -27.49
N GLN A 739 -17.43 -44.31 -27.74
CA GLN A 739 -17.21 -45.73 -27.46
C GLN A 739 -17.28 -46.06 -25.96
N TYR A 740 -16.69 -45.23 -25.09
CA TYR A 740 -16.63 -45.49 -23.65
C TYR A 740 -17.90 -45.07 -22.90
N PHE A 741 -18.56 -43.98 -23.32
CA PHE A 741 -19.60 -43.31 -22.53
C PHE A 741 -20.89 -43.03 -23.32
N THR A 742 -21.03 -43.56 -24.55
CA THR A 742 -22.14 -43.32 -25.50
C THR A 742 -22.16 -41.92 -26.12
N SER A 743 -23.01 -41.70 -27.13
CA SER A 743 -23.17 -40.39 -27.79
C SER A 743 -23.72 -39.30 -26.86
N GLY A 744 -24.31 -39.67 -25.72
CA GLY A 744 -24.84 -38.75 -24.72
C GLY A 744 -23.83 -38.24 -23.68
N TYR A 745 -22.53 -38.53 -23.82
CA TYR A 745 -21.50 -38.17 -22.83
C TYR A 745 -21.37 -36.64 -22.60
N MET A 746 -21.72 -35.84 -23.61
CA MET A 746 -21.72 -34.38 -23.55
C MET A 746 -22.97 -33.84 -24.26
N PRO A 747 -24.05 -33.52 -23.52
CA PRO A 747 -25.31 -33.05 -24.11
C PRO A 747 -25.21 -31.64 -24.71
N ASP A 748 -24.36 -30.78 -24.13
CA ASP A 748 -24.04 -29.46 -24.63
C ASP A 748 -22.60 -29.07 -24.23
N GLU A 749 -22.10 -27.96 -24.77
CA GLU A 749 -20.72 -27.51 -24.52
C GLU A 749 -20.58 -26.70 -23.22
N SER A 750 -21.64 -26.46 -22.45
CA SER A 750 -21.59 -25.58 -21.26
C SER A 750 -20.66 -26.10 -20.16
N PHE A 751 -20.44 -27.40 -20.15
CA PHE A 751 -19.52 -28.10 -19.25
C PHE A 751 -18.48 -28.93 -20.00
N ILE A 752 -17.85 -28.34 -21.03
CA ILE A 752 -16.78 -29.01 -21.77
C ILE A 752 -15.62 -29.46 -20.87
N SER A 753 -15.39 -28.80 -19.73
CA SER A 753 -14.39 -29.19 -18.73
C SER A 753 -14.57 -30.62 -18.23
N ASN A 754 -15.80 -31.14 -18.17
CA ASN A 754 -16.09 -32.50 -17.68
C ASN A 754 -15.42 -33.62 -18.50
N ILE A 755 -14.95 -33.36 -19.72
CA ILE A 755 -14.16 -34.35 -20.46
C ILE A 755 -12.88 -34.72 -19.70
N VAL A 756 -12.34 -33.82 -18.87
CA VAL A 756 -11.19 -34.11 -18.02
C VAL A 756 -11.51 -35.22 -17.02
N ILE A 757 -12.67 -35.18 -16.39
CA ILE A 757 -13.11 -36.22 -15.45
C ILE A 757 -13.27 -37.56 -16.19
N LEU A 758 -13.84 -37.54 -17.40
CA LEU A 758 -13.96 -38.74 -18.23
C LEU A 758 -12.60 -39.32 -18.61
N ILE A 759 -11.62 -38.47 -18.97
CA ILE A 759 -10.23 -38.90 -19.23
C ILE A 759 -9.62 -39.55 -17.98
N HIS A 760 -9.86 -38.99 -16.80
CA HIS A 760 -9.37 -39.55 -15.54
C HIS A 760 -10.00 -40.92 -15.21
N HIS A 761 -11.31 -41.09 -15.45
CA HIS A 761 -11.97 -42.40 -15.31
C HIS A 761 -11.37 -43.44 -16.26
N VAL A 762 -11.15 -43.10 -17.52
CA VAL A 762 -10.52 -44.00 -18.50
C VAL A 762 -9.08 -44.33 -18.08
N ALA A 763 -8.32 -43.34 -17.59
CA ALA A 763 -6.95 -43.53 -17.12
C ALA A 763 -6.88 -44.47 -15.92
N GLU A 764 -7.78 -44.30 -14.93
CA GLU A 764 -7.85 -45.20 -13.78
C GLU A 764 -8.25 -46.62 -14.20
N GLY A 765 -9.30 -46.77 -15.01
CA GLY A 765 -9.76 -48.07 -15.49
C GLY A 765 -8.69 -48.81 -16.32
N SER A 766 -7.93 -48.06 -17.13
CA SER A 766 -6.78 -48.59 -17.87
C SER A 766 -5.69 -49.11 -16.92
N ALA A 767 -5.36 -48.33 -15.87
CA ALA A 767 -4.36 -48.72 -14.89
C ALA A 767 -4.79 -49.94 -14.06
N GLN A 768 -6.07 -50.03 -13.68
CA GLN A 768 -6.62 -51.20 -12.99
C GLN A 768 -6.58 -52.45 -13.88
N SER A 769 -6.98 -52.33 -15.15
CA SER A 769 -6.95 -53.44 -16.11
C SER A 769 -5.53 -53.93 -16.39
N ALA A 770 -4.56 -53.02 -16.53
CA ALA A 770 -3.15 -53.36 -16.71
C ALA A 770 -2.58 -54.14 -15.50
N ARG A 771 -2.95 -53.74 -14.28
CA ARG A 771 -2.58 -54.48 -13.05
C ARG A 771 -3.22 -55.87 -13.02
N ALA A 772 -4.50 -55.97 -13.36
CA ALA A 772 -5.22 -57.24 -13.38
C ALA A 772 -4.67 -58.23 -14.42
N MET A 773 -4.20 -57.73 -15.57
CA MET A 773 -3.57 -58.52 -16.62
C MET A 773 -2.08 -58.83 -16.37
N GLY A 774 -1.51 -58.39 -15.24
CA GLY A 774 -0.10 -58.61 -14.94
C GLY A 774 0.87 -57.90 -15.89
N LEU A 775 0.40 -56.88 -16.62
CA LEU A 775 1.19 -56.09 -17.58
C LEU A 775 2.09 -55.04 -16.88
N ALA A 776 2.06 -54.99 -15.55
CA ALA A 776 2.90 -54.12 -14.73
C ALA A 776 3.77 -54.91 -13.71
N PRO A 777 4.55 -55.95 -14.09
CA PRO A 777 5.53 -56.52 -13.18
C PRO A 777 6.82 -55.70 -13.29
N GLY A 778 7.26 -55.07 -12.20
CA GLY A 778 8.58 -54.43 -12.14
C GLY A 778 8.67 -52.95 -12.54
N GLY A 779 7.62 -52.15 -12.34
CA GLY A 779 7.74 -50.68 -12.41
C GLY A 779 7.68 -50.06 -13.81
N VAL A 780 7.29 -50.82 -14.84
CA VAL A 780 6.95 -50.26 -16.15
C VAL A 780 5.58 -49.57 -16.06
N GLU A 781 5.56 -48.23 -16.18
CA GLU A 781 4.35 -47.42 -16.14
C GLU A 781 3.53 -47.62 -17.43
N VAL A 782 2.45 -48.40 -17.34
CA VAL A 782 1.48 -48.55 -18.43
C VAL A 782 0.68 -47.26 -18.57
N ALA A 783 0.99 -46.46 -19.59
CA ALA A 783 0.29 -45.22 -19.89
C ALA A 783 -1.03 -45.47 -20.63
N SER A 784 -2.11 -44.80 -20.22
CA SER A 784 -3.37 -44.87 -20.95
C SER A 784 -3.25 -44.21 -22.32
N ARG A 785 -3.79 -44.85 -23.37
CA ARG A 785 -3.72 -44.34 -24.75
C ARG A 785 -4.45 -43.00 -24.91
N ILE A 786 -5.54 -42.78 -24.17
CA ILE A 786 -6.24 -41.49 -24.19
C ILE A 786 -5.38 -40.40 -23.56
N VAL A 787 -4.68 -40.68 -22.45
CA VAL A 787 -3.79 -39.72 -21.78
C VAL A 787 -2.61 -39.33 -22.67
N THR A 788 -2.03 -40.30 -23.38
CA THR A 788 -0.93 -40.05 -24.33
C THR A 788 -1.42 -39.18 -25.50
N SER A 789 -2.54 -39.55 -26.13
CA SER A 789 -3.12 -38.77 -27.24
C SER A 789 -3.52 -37.35 -26.82
N THR A 790 -4.06 -37.19 -25.61
CA THR A 790 -4.33 -35.87 -25.02
C THR A 790 -3.03 -35.09 -24.81
N GLY A 791 -1.96 -35.72 -24.34
CA GLY A 791 -0.65 -35.10 -24.21
C GLY A 791 -0.07 -34.59 -25.53
N ASP A 792 -0.27 -35.31 -26.63
CA ASP A 792 0.11 -34.87 -27.98
C ASP A 792 -0.63 -33.59 -28.40
N VAL A 793 -1.95 -33.54 -28.14
CA VAL A 793 -2.78 -32.35 -28.42
C VAL A 793 -2.32 -31.16 -27.58
N MET A 794 -2.09 -31.38 -26.28
CA MET A 794 -1.61 -30.35 -25.37
C MET A 794 -0.26 -29.81 -25.82
N ARG A 795 0.71 -30.69 -26.14
CA ARG A 795 2.04 -30.29 -26.62
C ARG A 795 1.95 -29.34 -27.81
N LYS A 796 1.20 -29.73 -28.84
CA LYS A 796 1.04 -28.93 -30.06
C LYS A 796 0.37 -27.58 -29.82
N TYR A 797 -0.59 -27.51 -28.90
CA TYR A 797 -1.29 -26.25 -28.60
C TYR A 797 -0.43 -25.32 -27.72
N LEU A 798 0.25 -25.88 -26.72
CA LEU A 798 1.05 -25.12 -25.74
C LEU A 798 2.33 -24.54 -26.33
N GLU A 799 2.87 -25.11 -27.42
CA GLU A 799 3.98 -24.52 -28.19
C GLU A 799 3.74 -23.06 -28.60
N LYS A 800 2.48 -22.68 -28.84
CA LYS A 800 2.11 -21.30 -29.25
C LYS A 800 1.37 -20.53 -28.17
N ASN A 801 0.63 -21.22 -27.30
CA ASN A 801 -0.33 -20.61 -26.39
C ASN A 801 -0.03 -20.85 -24.90
N GLY A 802 1.10 -21.49 -24.57
CA GLY A 802 1.43 -21.92 -23.20
C GLY A 802 1.96 -20.81 -22.29
N ASP A 803 2.44 -19.69 -22.84
CA ASP A 803 3.12 -18.62 -22.09
C ASP A 803 2.52 -17.23 -22.35
N VAL A 804 1.28 -17.14 -22.83
CA VAL A 804 0.65 -15.87 -23.24
C VAL A 804 0.38 -14.95 -22.04
N ALA A 805 -0.15 -15.48 -20.93
CA ALA A 805 -0.34 -14.67 -19.72
C ALA A 805 1.01 -14.24 -19.12
N CYS A 806 2.01 -15.11 -19.13
CA CYS A 806 3.36 -14.78 -18.67
C CYS A 806 4.01 -13.71 -19.55
N LYS A 807 3.83 -13.76 -20.88
CA LYS A 807 4.26 -12.71 -21.83
C LYS A 807 3.57 -11.38 -21.54
N GLU A 808 2.25 -11.38 -21.32
CA GLU A 808 1.51 -10.19 -20.92
C GLU A 808 2.07 -9.59 -19.63
N LEU A 809 2.32 -10.41 -18.61
CA LEU A 809 2.93 -9.96 -17.35
C LEU A 809 4.32 -9.38 -17.58
N ARG A 810 5.15 -9.95 -18.46
CA ARG A 810 6.47 -9.37 -18.80
C ARG A 810 6.36 -7.99 -19.45
N VAL A 811 5.31 -7.75 -20.23
CA VAL A 811 5.09 -6.45 -20.89
C VAL A 811 4.64 -5.38 -19.90
N PHE A 812 3.76 -5.73 -18.95
CA PHE A 812 3.16 -4.77 -18.02
C PHE A 812 3.90 -4.68 -16.66
N CYS A 813 4.63 -5.72 -16.24
CA CYS A 813 5.37 -5.81 -14.97
C CYS A 813 6.90 -5.82 -15.18
N LYS A 814 7.44 -4.93 -16.03
CA LYS A 814 8.84 -5.01 -16.53
C LYS A 814 9.95 -5.03 -15.48
N ASN A 815 9.67 -4.53 -14.27
CA ASN A 815 10.66 -4.33 -13.21
C ASN A 815 10.52 -5.32 -12.05
N LYS A 816 9.73 -6.37 -12.25
CA LYS A 816 9.38 -7.36 -11.22
C LYS A 816 9.94 -8.71 -11.61
N GLU A 817 10.23 -9.52 -10.59
CA GLU A 817 10.59 -10.92 -10.82
C GLU A 817 9.40 -11.63 -11.48
N PRO A 818 9.65 -12.43 -12.54
CA PRO A 818 8.61 -13.24 -13.14
C PRO A 818 7.95 -14.14 -12.10
N ILE A 819 6.62 -14.27 -12.14
CA ILE A 819 5.91 -15.25 -11.30
C ILE A 819 6.51 -16.64 -11.54
N GLN A 820 6.78 -16.98 -12.80
CA GLN A 820 7.47 -18.20 -13.20
C GLN A 820 8.76 -17.84 -13.92
N ASP A 821 9.89 -18.35 -13.42
CA ASP A 821 11.22 -18.03 -13.96
C ASP A 821 11.48 -18.82 -15.25
N ASP A 822 11.49 -18.10 -16.37
CA ASP A 822 11.73 -18.66 -17.71
C ASP A 822 13.22 -18.79 -18.04
N VAL A 823 14.15 -18.44 -17.14
CA VAL A 823 15.61 -18.65 -17.38
C VAL A 823 15.96 -20.14 -17.49
N ALA A 824 15.14 -21.02 -16.92
CA ALA A 824 15.23 -22.47 -17.19
C ALA A 824 14.68 -22.88 -18.59
N TYR A 825 14.06 -21.95 -19.32
CA TYR A 825 13.22 -22.21 -20.51
C TYR A 825 13.57 -21.36 -21.75
N ASP A 826 14.39 -20.30 -21.65
CA ASP A 826 14.75 -19.43 -22.78
C ASP A 826 16.25 -19.47 -23.10
N ASN A 827 16.65 -20.33 -24.05
CA ASN A 827 18.00 -20.31 -24.62
C ASN A 827 18.13 -19.15 -25.62
N GLY A 828 18.31 -17.95 -25.08
CA GLY A 828 18.97 -16.82 -25.71
C GLY A 828 18.28 -16.20 -26.93
N LYS A 829 17.73 -15.00 -26.74
CA LYS A 829 17.98 -13.84 -27.62
C LYS A 829 17.52 -12.54 -26.96
N SER A 830 18.50 -11.76 -26.54
CA SER A 830 18.35 -10.41 -26.01
C SER A 830 18.08 -9.41 -27.14
N ASP A 831 16.87 -8.83 -27.15
CA ASP A 831 16.70 -7.41 -27.44
C ASP A 831 15.41 -6.90 -26.76
N LYS A 832 15.55 -6.39 -25.52
CA LYS A 832 14.42 -6.05 -24.62
C LYS A 832 13.43 -5.05 -25.21
N LEU A 833 13.88 -4.15 -26.09
CA LEU A 833 13.05 -3.07 -26.66
C LEU A 833 12.22 -3.54 -27.85
N VAL A 834 12.81 -4.32 -28.76
CA VAL A 834 12.11 -4.87 -29.94
C VAL A 834 11.09 -5.93 -29.53
N TYR A 835 11.45 -6.78 -28.56
CA TYR A 835 10.52 -7.75 -27.97
C TYR A 835 9.35 -7.05 -27.29
N SER A 836 9.60 -5.98 -26.52
CA SER A 836 8.53 -5.25 -25.84
C SER A 836 7.54 -4.57 -26.79
N TRP A 837 7.93 -4.16 -27.99
CA TRP A 837 7.03 -3.52 -28.97
C TRP A 837 6.21 -4.53 -29.76
N LEU A 838 6.84 -5.63 -30.22
CA LEU A 838 6.15 -6.74 -30.88
C LEU A 838 5.15 -7.41 -29.92
N SER A 839 5.56 -7.64 -28.66
CA SER A 839 4.63 -8.16 -27.64
C SER A 839 3.53 -7.15 -27.29
N LEU A 840 3.73 -5.84 -27.46
CA LEU A 840 2.67 -4.85 -27.27
C LEU A 840 1.61 -4.94 -28.37
N GLU A 841 2.05 -5.17 -29.61
CA GLU A 841 1.17 -5.36 -30.77
C GLU A 841 0.39 -6.68 -30.65
N ASP A 842 1.02 -7.75 -30.17
CA ASP A 842 0.32 -9.01 -29.86
C ASP A 842 -0.75 -8.81 -28.77
N VAL A 843 -0.44 -8.05 -27.72
CA VAL A 843 -1.35 -7.82 -26.60
C VAL A 843 -2.46 -6.83 -26.92
N LEU A 844 -2.21 -5.74 -27.66
CA LEU A 844 -3.22 -4.72 -27.95
C LEU A 844 -3.90 -4.86 -29.32
N GLY A 845 -3.30 -5.62 -30.24
CA GLY A 845 -3.69 -5.71 -31.64
C GLY A 845 -3.36 -4.45 -32.46
N HIS A 846 -3.39 -4.58 -33.79
CA HIS A 846 -3.07 -3.49 -34.72
C HIS A 846 -3.89 -2.20 -34.50
N LYS A 847 -5.18 -2.33 -34.16
CA LYS A 847 -6.06 -1.18 -33.90
C LYS A 847 -5.72 -0.45 -32.60
N GLY A 848 -5.37 -1.19 -31.54
CA GLY A 848 -4.90 -0.62 -30.27
C GLY A 848 -3.58 0.13 -30.45
N MET A 849 -2.64 -0.45 -31.21
CA MET A 849 -1.37 0.19 -31.55
C MET A 849 -1.55 1.47 -32.39
N ALA A 850 -2.46 1.46 -33.36
CA ALA A 850 -2.78 2.64 -34.16
C ALA A 850 -3.43 3.75 -33.31
N SER A 851 -4.31 3.41 -32.37
CA SER A 851 -4.91 4.36 -31.43
C SER A 851 -3.86 5.04 -30.55
N LEU A 852 -2.86 4.28 -30.09
CA LEU A 852 -1.74 4.80 -29.30
C LEU A 852 -0.83 5.72 -30.09
N MET A 853 -0.49 5.35 -31.33
CA MET A 853 0.37 6.16 -32.18
C MET A 853 -0.30 7.47 -32.65
N THR A 854 -1.61 7.46 -32.80
CA THR A 854 -2.36 8.62 -33.33
C THR A 854 -3.00 9.48 -32.24
N GLY A 855 -3.12 8.96 -31.01
CA GLY A 855 -3.85 9.62 -29.92
C GLY A 855 -5.38 9.61 -30.11
N ILE A 856 -5.89 9.06 -31.21
CA ILE A 856 -7.31 9.08 -31.58
C ILE A 856 -8.04 7.88 -30.94
N PRO A 857 -9.16 8.07 -30.22
CA PRO A 857 -9.99 6.97 -29.71
C PRO A 857 -10.51 6.08 -30.84
N ILE A 858 -10.54 4.77 -30.61
CA ILE A 858 -11.10 3.80 -31.56
C ILE A 858 -12.62 4.02 -31.62
N ALA A 859 -13.16 4.18 -32.84
CA ALA A 859 -14.61 4.26 -33.10
C ALA A 859 -15.29 2.89 -33.01
#